data_AF-A0A0C1K8S3-F1
#
_entry.id   AF-A0A0C1K8S3-F1
#
_cell.length_a   1.000
_cell.length_b   1.000
_cell.length_c   1.000
_cell.angle_alpha   90.00
_cell.angle_beta   90.00
_cell.angle_gamma   90.00
#
_symmetry.space_group_name_H-M   'P 1'
#
loop_
_entity.id
_entity.type
_entity.pdbx_description
1 polymer ?
#
loop_
_entity_poly.entity_id
_entity_poly.type
_entity_poly.pdbx_seq_one_letter_code
_entity_poly.pdbx_strand_id
1 'polypeptide(L)'
;MAVKFRHITYRLLGFLIIFIPLLYSENPSQVNQLHSFPSNLGLIEPLVNDSSLPIKAYVHSETINFKAAEPFWIKVSLTIAPSWNIYWKNPGDAGMPVSVTWELPPGFKAGELQWPYPQRFESPSSIGFGYENEVHLLCQIFPPENLNHSDTYKFRATIKYLACSDSACLPGETKVQMNLTPTSFTPVMDKSLTSIFEQARRLLPKTCGNITAKRINDLIELNMPSSLAPAEKILNIYFFPEEGQSIDYHLEPSISLQESSFSSYSIAFKEKDSSLPTTVLKGVLVLTIQQAEKIATEVIEVAVPIQDLNKENSVWAFNEAFPRSWNITLSSKSSDYEGGLGMALILAFLGGMLLNLMPCVLPVISFKILSFVKMSGQSRQLTLQHGLMFSAGVLVSFWILSAALLILKAYGHAVGWGFQLQEPAFVALLSAVLFIFSLSLFGVFEIGIKVGSFAGQLQHQGTKKGRGASFLSGVLATLIATPCTGPFLGTAVGFAMTLPFYLSFLIFTSLGMGMASPYLILSAYPSFLRFLPKPGKWMETFKQFMGFIMLASVLWLMWVFAAQTNALALILLLGAFFMISMACWIYGRWATPLHSKLSCRIATSVAIFGLLASLYALLYASKATSPSISFSPAIAEQEVIWEEFSPQRLAELTSQGIPVFVDFTAKWCLICQANHMILGGADVHAQFNEQGVVRMKADWTKKDAAITEELQKFGRHSVPLYVLYQQEQEPFIFPQLLTPSLVINKLKAIK
;
A
#
# COMPACT_ATOMS: atom_id res chain seq x y z
N MET A 1 30.29 -41.68 6.09
CA MET A 1 30.11 -40.28 5.63
C MET A 1 28.98 -40.09 4.61
N ALA A 2 28.61 -41.11 3.82
CA ALA A 2 27.48 -41.06 2.87
C ALA A 2 26.07 -41.04 3.51
N VAL A 3 25.89 -41.58 4.72
CA VAL A 3 24.59 -41.65 5.40
C VAL A 3 24.13 -40.28 5.97
N LYS A 4 25.08 -39.43 6.42
CA LYS A 4 24.77 -38.07 6.90
C LYS A 4 24.34 -37.12 5.78
N PHE A 5 24.87 -37.30 4.56
CA PHE A 5 24.51 -36.47 3.41
C PHE A 5 23.10 -36.78 2.91
N ARG A 6 22.71 -38.07 2.91
CA ARG A 6 21.35 -38.51 2.56
C ARG A 6 20.30 -37.90 3.50
N HIS A 7 20.60 -37.81 4.79
CA HIS A 7 19.70 -37.19 5.77
C HIS A 7 19.56 -35.67 5.62
N ILE A 8 20.61 -34.97 5.18
CA ILE A 8 20.56 -33.51 4.95
C ILE A 8 19.83 -33.20 3.64
N THR A 9 20.03 -33.98 2.57
CA THR A 9 19.24 -33.85 1.35
C THR A 9 17.77 -34.21 1.56
N TYR A 10 17.44 -35.23 2.37
CA TYR A 10 16.04 -35.53 2.72
C TYR A 10 15.43 -34.48 3.66
N ARG A 11 16.22 -33.82 4.52
CA ARG A 11 15.74 -32.70 5.35
C ARG A 11 15.60 -31.40 4.56
N LEU A 12 16.41 -31.17 3.52
CA LEU A 12 16.26 -30.04 2.60
C LEU A 12 15.11 -30.25 1.60
N LEU A 13 14.92 -31.48 1.10
CA LEU A 13 13.73 -31.84 0.32
C LEU A 13 12.47 -31.81 1.21
N GLY A 14 12.58 -32.27 2.46
CA GLY A 14 11.52 -32.16 3.46
C GLY A 14 11.21 -30.71 3.82
N PHE A 15 12.21 -29.82 3.92
CA PHE A 15 12.01 -28.39 4.11
C PHE A 15 11.32 -27.74 2.90
N LEU A 16 11.64 -28.17 1.69
CA LEU A 16 10.96 -27.72 0.46
C LEU A 16 9.54 -28.27 0.35
N ILE A 17 9.27 -29.50 0.81
CA ILE A 17 7.95 -30.14 0.79
C ILE A 17 7.06 -29.68 1.97
N ILE A 18 7.65 -29.19 3.07
CA ILE A 18 6.91 -28.63 4.22
C ILE A 18 6.58 -27.14 4.03
N PHE A 19 7.32 -26.40 3.19
CA PHE A 19 7.02 -24.99 2.91
C PHE A 19 6.02 -24.76 1.76
N ILE A 20 5.80 -25.76 0.90
CA ILE A 20 4.81 -25.66 -0.19
C ILE A 20 3.35 -25.70 0.32
N PRO A 21 2.99 -26.43 1.40
CA PRO A 21 1.64 -26.38 1.99
C PRO A 21 1.43 -25.24 3.00
N LEU A 22 2.47 -24.55 3.46
CA LEU A 22 2.31 -23.40 4.39
C LEU A 22 1.83 -22.10 3.69
N LEU A 23 1.73 -22.14 2.36
CA LEU A 23 1.07 -21.10 1.54
C LEU A 23 -0.39 -21.46 1.18
N TYR A 24 -0.92 -22.57 1.68
CA TYR A 24 -2.31 -23.01 1.47
C TYR A 24 -2.85 -23.68 2.74
N SER A 25 -3.43 -22.90 3.64
CA SER A 25 -4.25 -23.42 4.75
C SER A 25 -5.45 -22.50 4.95
N GLU A 26 -6.54 -22.83 4.26
CA GLU A 26 -7.89 -22.40 4.61
C GLU A 26 -8.33 -23.09 5.91
N ASN A 27 -8.41 -22.35 7.03
CA ASN A 27 -9.48 -22.55 8.03
C ASN A 27 -9.48 -21.45 9.12
N PRO A 28 -10.34 -20.42 9.04
CA PRO A 28 -10.48 -19.38 10.06
C PRO A 28 -11.57 -19.71 11.11
N SER A 29 -11.69 -20.96 11.56
CA SER A 29 -12.81 -21.39 12.43
C SER A 29 -12.45 -21.85 13.85
N GLN A 30 -11.23 -21.63 14.34
CA GLN A 30 -10.79 -22.15 15.65
C GLN A 30 -10.18 -21.12 16.63
N VAL A 31 -10.35 -19.81 16.42
CA VAL A 31 -9.77 -18.78 17.32
C VAL A 31 -10.81 -17.97 18.12
N ASN A 32 -12.11 -18.03 17.81
CA ASN A 32 -13.15 -17.26 18.51
C ASN A 32 -14.02 -18.11 19.45
N GLN A 33 -13.42 -18.77 20.45
CA GLN A 33 -14.17 -19.48 21.51
C GLN A 33 -13.85 -19.05 22.94
N LEU A 34 -13.32 -17.84 23.14
CA LEU A 34 -13.26 -17.23 24.46
C LEU A 34 -13.72 -15.78 24.32
N HIS A 35 -15.01 -15.55 24.57
CA HIS A 35 -15.69 -14.30 24.98
C HIS A 35 -17.17 -14.33 24.53
N SER A 36 -17.91 -15.37 24.92
CA SER A 36 -19.38 -15.33 24.93
C SER A 36 -19.84 -15.02 26.35
N PHE A 37 -20.20 -13.76 26.60
CA PHE A 37 -21.07 -13.40 27.73
C PHE A 37 -22.54 -13.56 27.30
N PRO A 38 -23.45 -13.97 28.21
CA PRO A 38 -24.77 -14.45 27.85
C PRO A 38 -25.70 -13.28 27.49
N SER A 39 -26.24 -13.33 26.28
CA SER A 39 -27.38 -12.52 25.83
C SER A 39 -28.68 -13.10 26.38
N ASN A 40 -29.16 -12.53 27.49
CA ASN A 40 -30.55 -12.66 27.92
C ASN A 40 -31.01 -11.32 28.51
N LEU A 41 -31.48 -10.42 27.64
CA LEU A 41 -32.37 -9.33 28.00
C LEU A 41 -33.48 -9.30 26.95
N GLY A 42 -34.74 -9.33 27.41
CA GLY A 42 -35.91 -9.32 26.54
C GLY A 42 -35.97 -8.00 25.77
N LEU A 43 -35.59 -8.04 24.49
CA LEU A 43 -35.66 -6.91 23.58
C LEU A 43 -36.96 -6.99 22.77
N ILE A 44 -37.65 -5.86 22.67
CA ILE A 44 -38.84 -5.70 21.84
C ILE A 44 -38.38 -5.61 20.38
N GLU A 45 -38.87 -6.52 19.54
CA GLU A 45 -38.39 -6.75 18.17
C GLU A 45 -38.84 -5.68 17.16
N PRO A 46 -38.04 -5.43 16.10
CA PRO A 46 -38.40 -4.57 14.99
C PRO A 46 -39.62 -5.12 14.21
N LEU A 47 -40.44 -4.21 13.66
CA LEU A 47 -41.67 -4.52 12.90
C LEU A 47 -41.43 -5.32 11.61
N VAL A 48 -40.22 -5.22 11.05
CA VAL A 48 -39.76 -5.94 9.87
C VAL A 48 -38.32 -6.32 10.14
N ASN A 49 -38.08 -7.59 10.46
CA ASN A 49 -36.74 -8.12 10.68
C ASN A 49 -36.16 -8.54 9.33
N ASP A 50 -35.70 -7.58 8.52
CA ASP A 50 -34.95 -7.91 7.31
C ASP A 50 -33.53 -8.33 7.72
N SER A 51 -33.33 -9.64 7.84
CA SER A 51 -32.06 -10.25 8.24
C SER A 51 -30.89 -9.97 7.26
N SER A 52 -31.15 -9.29 6.14
CA SER A 52 -30.14 -8.95 5.13
C SER A 52 -29.39 -7.64 5.40
N LEU A 53 -29.91 -6.76 6.26
CA LEU A 53 -29.30 -5.45 6.53
C LEU A 53 -28.26 -5.53 7.65
N PRO A 54 -27.09 -4.87 7.51
CA PRO A 54 -26.00 -4.92 8.50
C PRO A 54 -26.30 -4.13 9.78
N ILE A 55 -27.41 -3.39 9.84
CA ILE A 55 -27.79 -2.55 10.98
C ILE A 55 -29.09 -3.06 11.60
N LYS A 56 -29.09 -3.19 12.93
CA LYS A 56 -30.30 -3.47 13.71
C LYS A 56 -30.68 -2.24 14.52
N ALA A 57 -31.93 -1.80 14.38
CA ALA A 57 -32.44 -0.63 15.06
C ALA A 57 -33.50 -0.98 16.12
N TYR A 58 -33.41 -0.35 17.29
CA TYR A 58 -34.35 -0.50 18.39
C TYR A 58 -34.72 0.87 18.96
N VAL A 59 -35.95 0.99 19.47
CA VAL A 59 -36.40 2.19 20.20
C VAL A 59 -36.85 1.80 21.59
N HIS A 60 -36.36 2.54 22.59
CA HIS A 60 -36.71 2.31 23.99
C HIS A 60 -36.99 3.63 24.70
N SER A 61 -37.91 3.60 25.66
CA SER A 61 -38.13 4.71 26.58
C SER A 61 -37.34 4.51 27.87
N GLU A 62 -36.91 5.60 28.47
CA GLU A 62 -36.25 5.57 29.78
C GLU A 62 -37.23 5.17 30.91
N THR A 63 -38.52 5.44 30.70
CA THR A 63 -39.59 5.14 31.65
C THR A 63 -40.55 4.10 31.08
N ILE A 64 -41.12 3.28 31.96
CA ILE A 64 -42.10 2.24 31.57
C ILE A 64 -43.46 2.87 31.24
N ASN A 65 -43.75 4.01 31.87
CA ASN A 65 -44.94 4.83 31.70
C ASN A 65 -44.54 6.30 31.65
N PHE A 66 -45.43 7.17 31.16
CA PHE A 66 -45.18 8.60 31.05
C PHE A 66 -46.32 9.40 31.67
N LYS A 67 -46.06 10.65 32.06
CA LYS A 67 -47.06 11.54 32.64
C LYS A 67 -47.42 12.65 31.65
N ALA A 68 -48.68 13.08 31.66
CA ALA A 68 -49.13 14.19 30.83
C ALA A 68 -48.34 15.47 31.13
N ALA A 69 -48.06 16.27 30.10
CA ALA A 69 -47.27 17.51 30.17
C ALA A 69 -45.83 17.39 30.72
N GLU A 70 -45.33 16.20 31.04
CA GLU A 70 -43.95 16.00 31.51
C GLU A 70 -43.11 15.34 30.41
N PRO A 71 -42.01 15.95 29.97
CA PRO A 71 -41.16 15.37 28.94
C PRO A 71 -40.44 14.13 29.45
N PHE A 72 -40.29 13.14 28.59
CA PHE A 72 -39.56 11.92 28.88
C PHE A 72 -38.56 11.60 27.79
N TRP A 73 -37.49 10.89 28.15
CA TRP A 73 -36.44 10.52 27.20
C TRP A 73 -36.73 9.20 26.50
N ILE A 74 -36.36 9.17 25.23
CA ILE A 74 -36.35 7.97 24.41
C ILE A 74 -34.99 7.85 23.74
N LYS A 75 -34.62 6.61 23.41
CA LYS A 75 -33.36 6.28 22.77
C LYS A 75 -33.62 5.47 21.52
N VAL A 76 -32.99 5.88 20.41
CA VAL A 76 -32.84 5.08 19.21
C VAL A 76 -31.47 4.41 19.27
N SER A 77 -31.46 3.09 19.35
CA SER A 77 -30.24 2.27 19.40
C SER A 77 -29.99 1.63 18.04
N LEU A 78 -28.81 1.84 17.49
CA LEU A 78 -28.37 1.22 16.24
C LEU A 78 -27.20 0.32 16.57
N THR A 79 -27.37 -0.98 16.40
CA THR A 79 -26.29 -1.97 16.47
C THR A 79 -25.79 -2.22 15.06
N ILE A 80 -24.49 -2.05 14.88
CA ILE A 80 -23.81 -2.03 13.59
C ILE A 80 -22.96 -3.30 13.50
N ALA A 81 -23.08 -4.05 12.41
CA ALA A 81 -22.28 -5.26 12.19
C ALA A 81 -20.77 -4.93 12.16
N PRO A 82 -19.90 -5.88 12.55
CA PRO A 82 -18.44 -5.67 12.48
C PRO A 82 -17.99 -5.27 11.07
N SER A 83 -17.05 -4.33 10.99
CA SER A 83 -16.53 -3.78 9.72
C SER A 83 -17.55 -2.98 8.90
N TRP A 84 -18.65 -2.55 9.51
CA TRP A 84 -19.60 -1.59 8.95
C TRP A 84 -19.67 -0.35 9.83
N ASN A 85 -19.90 0.80 9.20
CA ASN A 85 -19.96 2.12 9.82
C ASN A 85 -21.20 2.86 9.31
N ILE A 86 -21.75 3.76 10.13
CA ILE A 86 -22.84 4.68 9.74
C ILE A 86 -22.44 6.12 10.03
N TYR A 87 -23.03 7.08 9.34
CA TYR A 87 -22.57 8.48 9.39
C TYR A 87 -23.23 9.33 10.48
N TRP A 88 -22.46 10.30 10.96
CA TRP A 88 -22.89 11.36 11.85
C TRP A 88 -23.69 12.44 11.10
N LYS A 89 -24.26 13.42 11.82
CA LYS A 89 -25.01 14.54 11.22
C LYS A 89 -24.23 15.27 10.11
N ASN A 90 -22.91 15.42 10.26
CA ASN A 90 -22.02 15.74 9.15
C ASN A 90 -21.31 14.45 8.71
N PRO A 91 -21.55 13.91 7.50
CA PRO A 91 -20.93 12.67 7.06
C PRO A 91 -19.45 12.80 6.66
N GLY A 92 -18.91 14.01 6.50
CA GLY A 92 -17.56 14.24 5.95
C GLY A 92 -17.58 14.51 4.44
N ASP A 93 -16.57 14.03 3.71
CA ASP A 93 -16.44 14.28 2.26
C ASP A 93 -17.51 13.54 1.44
N ALA A 94 -17.93 12.35 1.90
CA ALA A 94 -18.93 11.52 1.26
C ALA A 94 -19.69 10.67 2.28
N GLY A 95 -21.02 10.59 2.15
CA GLY A 95 -21.87 9.79 3.00
C GLY A 95 -23.28 10.37 3.12
N MET A 96 -24.11 9.74 3.95
CA MET A 96 -25.47 10.23 4.25
C MET A 96 -25.73 10.08 5.76
N PRO A 97 -26.10 11.17 6.46
CA PRO A 97 -26.34 11.13 7.90
C PRO A 97 -27.51 10.22 8.26
N VAL A 98 -27.48 9.67 9.47
CA VAL A 98 -28.66 8.98 10.03
C VAL A 98 -29.80 9.99 10.18
N SER A 99 -30.99 9.64 9.67
CA SER A 99 -32.20 10.45 9.82
C SER A 99 -33.27 9.67 10.56
N VAL A 100 -33.87 10.29 11.57
CA VAL A 100 -34.97 9.70 12.36
C VAL A 100 -36.22 10.54 12.14
N THR A 101 -37.22 9.97 11.46
CA THR A 101 -38.52 10.59 11.24
C THR A 101 -39.55 9.98 12.17
N TRP A 102 -40.13 10.79 13.06
CA TRP A 102 -41.10 10.35 14.07
C TRP A 102 -42.54 10.38 13.54
N GLU A 103 -43.24 9.26 13.70
CA GLU A 103 -44.70 9.14 13.54
C GLU A 103 -45.33 9.05 14.94
N LEU A 104 -45.53 10.21 15.58
CA LEU A 104 -46.07 10.30 16.94
C LEU A 104 -47.60 10.33 16.97
N PRO A 105 -48.24 9.91 18.07
CA PRO A 105 -49.67 10.11 18.28
C PRO A 105 -50.05 11.61 18.26
N PRO A 106 -51.32 11.95 17.95
CA PRO A 106 -51.79 13.33 17.93
C PRO A 106 -51.48 14.07 19.23
N GLY A 107 -50.91 15.28 19.12
CA GLY A 107 -50.58 16.15 20.25
C GLY A 107 -49.19 15.95 20.86
N PHE A 108 -48.47 14.87 20.53
CA PHE A 108 -47.09 14.68 20.96
C PHE A 108 -46.10 15.40 20.05
N LYS A 109 -44.99 15.89 20.61
CA LYS A 109 -43.88 16.51 19.86
C LYS A 109 -42.54 15.85 20.22
N ALA A 110 -41.68 15.65 19.23
CA ALA A 110 -40.29 15.25 19.45
C ALA A 110 -39.39 16.49 19.52
N GLY A 111 -38.48 16.50 20.49
CA GLY A 111 -37.38 17.46 20.57
C GLY A 111 -36.23 17.12 19.63
N GLU A 112 -35.16 17.92 19.69
CA GLU A 112 -33.96 17.70 18.89
C GLU A 112 -33.23 16.41 19.27
N LEU A 113 -32.72 15.72 18.27
CA LEU A 113 -31.93 14.51 18.45
C LEU A 113 -30.55 14.87 19.02
N GLN A 114 -30.21 14.25 20.15
CA GLN A 114 -28.93 14.42 20.81
C GLN A 114 -27.93 13.42 20.27
N TRP A 115 -26.83 13.92 19.73
CA TRP A 115 -25.81 13.14 19.03
C TRP A 115 -24.59 12.92 19.93
N PRO A 116 -24.18 11.66 20.17
CA PRO A 116 -22.86 11.36 20.71
C PRO A 116 -21.75 11.92 19.82
N TYR A 117 -20.55 12.14 20.36
CA TYR A 117 -19.42 12.54 19.52
C TYR A 117 -19.08 11.46 18.48
N PRO A 118 -18.75 11.85 17.24
CA PRO A 118 -18.43 10.90 16.18
C PRO A 118 -16.98 10.42 16.26
N GLN A 119 -16.70 9.37 15.50
CA GLN A 119 -15.36 8.90 15.15
C GLN A 119 -15.01 9.36 13.72
N ARG A 120 -13.71 9.53 13.47
CA ARG A 120 -13.17 9.87 12.15
C ARG A 120 -12.75 8.60 11.41
N PHE A 121 -13.24 8.43 10.20
CA PHE A 121 -12.88 7.35 9.29
C PHE A 121 -12.02 7.90 8.15
N GLU A 122 -10.92 7.24 7.86
CA GLU A 122 -9.99 7.66 6.80
C GLU A 122 -9.93 6.58 5.72
N SER A 123 -10.31 6.95 4.50
CA SER A 123 -10.11 6.17 3.28
C SER A 123 -9.05 6.86 2.41
N PRO A 124 -8.39 6.15 1.46
CA PRO A 124 -7.31 6.72 0.65
C PRO A 124 -7.63 8.03 -0.09
N SER A 125 -8.92 8.35 -0.29
CA SER A 125 -9.41 9.53 -1.01
C SER A 125 -10.44 10.38 -0.26
N SER A 126 -10.88 9.99 0.95
CA SER A 126 -11.97 10.69 1.67
C SER A 126 -11.92 10.52 3.19
N ILE A 127 -12.41 11.52 3.91
CA ILE A 127 -12.60 11.50 5.37
C ILE A 127 -14.10 11.45 5.66
N GLY A 128 -14.53 10.48 6.47
CA GLY A 128 -15.90 10.34 6.94
C GLY A 128 -16.01 10.56 8.45
N PHE A 129 -17.19 11.00 8.92
CA PHE A 129 -17.49 11.06 10.36
C PHE A 129 -18.71 10.21 10.69
N GLY A 130 -18.62 9.41 11.74
CA GLY A 130 -19.71 8.51 12.10
C GLY A 130 -19.43 7.59 13.29
N TYR A 131 -20.02 6.41 13.25
CA TYR A 131 -20.04 5.45 14.36
C TYR A 131 -19.81 4.03 13.88
N GLU A 132 -19.13 3.22 14.71
CA GLU A 132 -18.97 1.76 14.56
C GLU A 132 -19.56 1.04 15.78
N ASN A 133 -19.82 -0.27 15.65
CA ASN A 133 -20.35 -1.17 16.69
C ASN A 133 -21.76 -0.84 17.21
N GLU A 134 -21.91 0.27 17.92
CA GLU A 134 -23.21 0.70 18.45
C GLU A 134 -23.27 2.23 18.65
N VAL A 135 -24.45 2.80 18.40
CA VAL A 135 -24.74 4.19 18.74
C VAL A 135 -26.13 4.33 19.35
N HIS A 136 -26.25 5.32 20.24
CA HIS A 136 -27.46 5.61 21.00
C HIS A 136 -27.81 7.09 20.83
N LEU A 137 -28.84 7.36 20.04
CA LEU A 137 -29.33 8.72 19.79
C LEU A 137 -30.49 9.01 20.77
N LEU A 138 -30.36 10.04 21.59
CA LEU A 138 -31.36 10.40 22.59
C LEU A 138 -32.30 11.49 22.07
N CYS A 139 -33.58 11.42 22.40
CA CYS A 139 -34.57 12.42 22.04
C CYS A 139 -35.55 12.62 23.20
N GLN A 140 -35.97 13.86 23.44
CA GLN A 140 -37.07 14.13 24.37
C GLN A 140 -38.41 14.09 23.64
N ILE A 141 -39.40 13.43 24.22
CA ILE A 141 -40.79 13.49 23.77
C ILE A 141 -41.60 14.35 24.72
N PHE A 142 -42.39 15.26 24.17
CA PHE A 142 -43.29 16.17 24.88
C PHE A 142 -44.74 15.69 24.73
N PRO A 143 -45.35 15.15 25.80
CA PRO A 143 -46.76 14.76 25.81
C PRO A 143 -47.70 15.96 25.88
N PRO A 144 -48.93 15.87 25.32
CA PRO A 144 -49.96 16.89 25.53
C PRO A 144 -50.50 16.86 26.96
N GLU A 145 -51.20 17.93 27.35
CA GLU A 145 -51.81 18.07 28.69
C GLU A 145 -53.00 17.12 28.90
N ASN A 146 -53.81 16.88 27.86
CA ASN A 146 -55.02 16.06 27.92
C ASN A 146 -54.77 14.68 27.29
N LEU A 147 -54.73 13.64 28.12
CA LEU A 147 -54.53 12.25 27.70
C LEU A 147 -55.54 11.32 28.37
N ASN A 148 -56.08 10.37 27.61
CA ASN A 148 -56.85 9.26 28.18
C ASN A 148 -55.92 8.28 28.90
N HIS A 149 -56.14 8.10 30.21
CA HIS A 149 -55.29 7.25 31.05
C HIS A 149 -55.44 5.74 30.81
N SER A 150 -56.48 5.32 30.09
CA SER A 150 -56.74 3.91 29.77
C SER A 150 -56.19 3.46 28.41
N ASP A 151 -55.71 4.42 27.59
CA ASP A 151 -55.27 4.14 26.23
C ASP A 151 -53.78 3.78 26.17
N THR A 152 -53.42 2.88 25.26
CA THR A 152 -52.02 2.59 24.92
C THR A 152 -51.62 3.39 23.69
N TYR A 153 -50.59 4.22 23.81
CA TYR A 153 -50.12 5.09 22.74
C TYR A 153 -48.96 4.43 21.99
N LYS A 154 -49.04 4.42 20.66
CA LYS A 154 -48.03 3.83 19.77
C LYS A 154 -47.07 4.90 19.26
N PHE A 155 -45.79 4.73 19.53
CA PHE A 155 -44.73 5.61 19.05
C PHE A 155 -43.98 4.89 17.93
N ARG A 156 -44.00 5.45 16.72
CA ARG A 156 -43.30 4.89 15.56
C ARG A 156 -42.18 5.82 15.09
N ALA A 157 -41.11 5.24 14.60
CA ALA A 157 -40.03 5.98 13.96
C ALA A 157 -39.52 5.24 12.73
N THR A 158 -39.26 6.00 11.67
CA THR A 158 -38.57 5.53 10.47
C THR A 158 -37.15 6.04 10.51
N ILE A 159 -36.18 5.12 10.53
CA ILE A 159 -34.76 5.43 10.60
C ILE A 159 -34.15 5.12 9.24
N LYS A 160 -33.58 6.14 8.60
CA LYS A 160 -32.84 6.02 7.35
C LYS A 160 -31.35 6.19 7.63
N TYR A 161 -30.53 5.36 7.03
CA TYR A 161 -29.08 5.37 7.20
C TYR A 161 -28.38 4.90 5.94
N LEU A 162 -27.10 5.24 5.81
CA LEU A 162 -26.19 4.64 4.86
C LEU A 162 -25.14 3.86 5.65
N ALA A 163 -25.14 2.53 5.52
CA ALA A 163 -24.17 1.67 6.15
C ALA A 163 -23.04 1.37 5.15
N CYS A 164 -21.80 1.69 5.50
CA CYS A 164 -20.63 1.50 4.64
C CYS A 164 -19.62 0.56 5.29
N SER A 165 -19.03 -0.32 4.48
CA SER A 165 -17.83 -1.11 4.77
C SER A 165 -16.73 -0.69 3.80
N ASP A 166 -15.50 -1.19 3.98
CA ASP A 166 -14.36 -0.96 3.07
C ASP A 166 -14.63 -1.33 1.60
N SER A 167 -15.71 -2.09 1.33
CA SER A 167 -15.99 -2.67 0.02
C SER A 167 -17.34 -2.30 -0.59
N ALA A 168 -18.26 -1.73 0.20
CA ALA A 168 -19.63 -1.45 -0.21
C ALA A 168 -20.34 -0.47 0.73
N CYS A 169 -21.23 0.36 0.19
CA CYS A 169 -22.17 1.21 0.92
C CYS A 169 -23.61 0.82 0.57
N LEU A 170 -24.42 0.51 1.57
CA LEU A 170 -25.80 0.06 1.44
C LEU A 170 -26.74 1.06 2.15
N PRO A 171 -27.62 1.76 1.42
CA PRO A 171 -28.68 2.54 2.05
C PRO A 171 -29.70 1.59 2.68
N GLY A 172 -30.12 1.90 3.92
CA GLY A 172 -31.08 1.12 4.67
C GLY A 172 -32.17 1.99 5.27
N GLU A 173 -33.36 1.40 5.40
CA GLU A 173 -34.49 1.98 6.10
C GLU A 173 -35.04 0.95 7.09
N THR A 174 -35.26 1.34 8.34
CA THR A 174 -35.83 0.46 9.36
C THR A 174 -36.93 1.19 10.12
N LYS A 175 -38.08 0.53 10.25
CA LYS A 175 -39.23 1.04 11.02
C LYS A 175 -39.28 0.36 12.38
N VAL A 176 -39.25 1.17 13.42
CA VAL A 176 -39.30 0.73 14.81
C VAL A 176 -40.57 1.25 15.48
N GLN A 177 -41.05 0.50 16.47
CA GLN A 177 -42.21 0.90 17.26
C GLN A 177 -42.01 0.59 18.73
N MET A 178 -42.65 1.37 19.59
CA MET A 178 -42.85 1.06 21.00
C MET A 178 -44.23 1.51 21.45
N ASN A 179 -44.72 0.90 22.51
CA ASN A 179 -46.02 1.22 23.10
C ASN A 179 -45.80 1.66 24.53
N LEU A 180 -46.40 2.79 24.91
CA LEU A 180 -46.34 3.29 26.28
C LEU A 180 -47.75 3.64 26.76
N THR A 181 -47.97 3.46 28.06
CA THR A 181 -49.21 3.84 28.74
C THR A 181 -48.99 5.04 29.65
N PRO A 182 -49.89 6.02 29.65
CA PRO A 182 -49.83 7.16 30.56
C PRO A 182 -50.11 6.74 32.00
N THR A 183 -49.56 7.48 32.97
CA THR A 183 -49.81 7.30 34.41
C THR A 183 -50.13 8.65 35.07
N SER A 184 -50.97 8.61 36.11
CA SER A 184 -51.23 9.78 36.97
C SER A 184 -50.20 9.91 38.10
N PHE A 185 -49.39 8.88 38.31
CA PHE A 185 -48.31 8.84 39.32
C PHE A 185 -46.97 9.24 38.71
N THR A 186 -45.93 9.39 39.54
CA THR A 186 -44.57 9.65 39.05
C THR A 186 -44.11 8.52 38.12
N PRO A 187 -43.62 8.84 36.90
CA PRO A 187 -43.10 7.86 35.96
C PRO A 187 -42.06 6.93 36.59
N VAL A 188 -42.20 5.62 36.35
CA VAL A 188 -41.27 4.61 36.86
C VAL A 188 -40.16 4.41 35.83
N MET A 189 -38.92 4.64 36.26
CA MET A 189 -37.72 4.38 35.46
C MET A 189 -37.58 2.89 35.16
N ASP A 190 -37.24 2.55 33.93
CA ASP A 190 -36.89 1.18 33.59
C ASP A 190 -35.49 0.85 34.12
N LYS A 191 -35.45 0.09 35.22
CA LYS A 191 -34.19 -0.32 35.87
C LYS A 191 -33.26 -1.10 34.95
N SER A 192 -33.79 -1.80 33.94
CA SER A 192 -32.98 -2.58 32.99
C SER A 192 -32.24 -1.70 31.98
N LEU A 193 -32.76 -0.49 31.71
CA LEU A 193 -32.22 0.44 30.71
C LEU A 193 -31.51 1.66 31.30
N THR A 194 -31.65 1.89 32.61
CA THR A 194 -31.11 3.08 33.29
C THR A 194 -29.60 3.26 33.03
N SER A 195 -28.82 2.18 33.13
CA SER A 195 -27.37 2.22 32.90
C SER A 195 -27.01 2.60 31.45
N ILE A 196 -27.83 2.20 30.48
CA ILE A 196 -27.57 2.46 29.06
C ILE A 196 -27.89 3.92 28.73
N PHE A 197 -28.95 4.49 29.32
CA PHE A 197 -29.25 5.92 29.21
C PHE A 197 -28.15 6.78 29.85
N GLU A 198 -27.62 6.38 31.01
CA GLU A 198 -26.49 7.05 31.64
C GLU A 198 -25.22 6.99 30.77
N GLN A 199 -24.91 5.84 30.18
CA GLN A 199 -23.78 5.71 29.25
C GLN A 199 -23.95 6.58 28.02
N ALA A 200 -25.13 6.59 27.40
CA ALA A 200 -25.44 7.43 26.25
C ALA A 200 -25.25 8.93 26.57
N ARG A 201 -25.70 9.39 27.75
CA ARG A 201 -25.51 10.78 28.20
C ARG A 201 -24.05 11.15 28.44
N ARG A 202 -23.20 10.21 28.87
CA ARG A 202 -21.76 10.46 29.06
C ARG A 202 -21.02 10.74 27.75
N LEU A 203 -21.52 10.21 26.63
CA LEU A 203 -20.95 10.41 25.30
C LEU A 203 -21.48 11.67 24.61
N LEU A 204 -22.45 12.38 25.20
CA LEU A 204 -22.93 13.64 24.65
C LEU A 204 -21.89 14.77 24.86
N PRO A 205 -21.67 15.63 23.85
CA PRO A 205 -20.87 16.83 24.01
C PRO A 205 -21.38 17.72 25.14
N LYS A 206 -20.47 18.26 25.95
CA LYS A 206 -20.81 19.21 27.02
C LYS A 206 -20.65 20.64 26.52
N THR A 207 -21.62 21.50 26.80
CA THR A 207 -21.51 22.94 26.52
C THR A 207 -20.53 23.62 27.49
N CYS A 208 -19.59 24.41 26.97
CA CYS A 208 -18.61 25.16 27.77
C CYS A 208 -18.77 26.67 27.56
N GLY A 209 -18.82 27.44 28.65
CA GLY A 209 -19.18 28.87 28.61
C GLY A 209 -18.06 29.87 28.25
N ASN A 210 -16.78 29.46 28.24
CA ASN A 210 -15.64 30.39 28.14
C ASN A 210 -14.78 30.16 26.88
N ILE A 211 -15.39 29.79 25.76
CA ILE A 211 -14.69 29.56 24.49
C ILE A 211 -14.90 30.78 23.59
N THR A 212 -13.85 31.26 22.94
CA THR A 212 -13.94 32.37 21.97
C THR A 212 -13.22 31.99 20.68
N ALA A 213 -13.76 32.39 19.52
CA ALA A 213 -13.16 32.15 18.22
C ALA A 213 -12.79 33.46 17.52
N LYS A 214 -11.63 33.50 16.87
CA LYS A 214 -11.15 34.63 16.07
C LYS A 214 -10.70 34.15 14.71
N ARG A 215 -10.95 34.93 13.66
CA ARG A 215 -10.42 34.68 12.31
C ARG A 215 -9.21 35.57 12.06
N ILE A 216 -8.12 34.96 11.59
CA ILE A 216 -6.89 35.62 11.13
C ILE A 216 -6.56 35.05 9.75
N ASN A 217 -6.83 35.83 8.69
CA ASN A 217 -6.77 35.35 7.29
C ASN A 217 -7.66 34.11 7.10
N ASP A 218 -7.08 32.98 6.67
CA ASP A 218 -7.79 31.70 6.46
C ASP A 218 -7.67 30.76 7.67
N LEU A 219 -7.26 31.25 8.84
CA LEU A 219 -7.16 30.49 10.07
C LEU A 219 -8.23 30.95 11.08
N ILE A 220 -8.92 29.98 11.69
CA ILE A 220 -9.84 30.19 12.79
C ILE A 220 -9.16 29.70 14.08
N GLU A 221 -8.87 30.61 14.98
CA GLU A 221 -8.24 30.36 16.27
C GLU A 221 -9.30 30.30 17.37
N LEU A 222 -9.37 29.16 18.06
CA LEU A 222 -10.26 28.88 19.17
C LEU A 222 -9.49 28.96 20.48
N ASN A 223 -9.79 29.96 21.30
CA ASN A 223 -9.20 30.10 22.63
C ASN A 223 -9.95 29.23 23.63
N MET A 224 -9.20 28.38 24.29
CA MET A 224 -9.66 27.39 25.26
C MET A 224 -9.10 27.71 26.64
N PRO A 225 -9.91 27.68 27.71
CA PRO A 225 -9.41 27.80 29.07
C PRO A 225 -8.68 26.52 29.48
N SER A 226 -7.52 26.69 30.13
CA SER A 226 -6.70 25.60 30.69
C SER A 226 -7.43 24.75 31.75
N SER A 227 -8.52 25.27 32.33
CA SER A 227 -9.36 24.54 33.30
C SER A 227 -10.07 23.34 32.69
N LEU A 228 -10.27 23.31 31.37
CA LEU A 228 -10.85 22.17 30.66
C LEU A 228 -9.84 21.04 30.49
N ALA A 229 -8.63 21.39 30.05
CA ALA A 229 -7.52 20.47 29.90
C ALA A 229 -6.21 21.29 29.93
N PRO A 230 -5.22 20.90 30.75
CA PRO A 230 -3.88 21.46 30.63
C PRO A 230 -3.32 21.08 29.26
N ALA A 231 -2.88 22.06 28.48
CA ALA A 231 -2.42 21.84 27.11
C ALA A 231 -1.27 20.82 27.01
N GLU A 232 -0.39 20.75 28.01
CA GLU A 232 0.70 19.78 28.12
C GLU A 232 0.24 18.32 28.22
N LYS A 233 -1.01 18.10 28.63
CA LYS A 233 -1.59 16.76 28.80
C LYS A 233 -2.44 16.32 27.61
N ILE A 234 -2.58 17.16 26.59
CA ILE A 234 -3.36 16.84 25.40
C ILE A 234 -2.52 15.95 24.48
N LEU A 235 -3.02 14.76 24.20
CA LEU A 235 -2.39 13.79 23.29
C LEU A 235 -2.87 13.98 21.85
N ASN A 236 -4.18 14.14 21.65
CA ASN A 236 -4.81 14.30 20.34
C ASN A 236 -5.99 15.27 20.42
N ILE A 237 -6.22 15.99 19.31
CA ILE A 237 -7.35 16.90 19.12
C ILE A 237 -8.02 16.59 17.80
N TYR A 238 -9.33 16.39 17.84
CA TYR A 238 -10.16 16.35 16.65
C TYR A 238 -11.29 17.37 16.77
N PHE A 239 -11.48 18.15 15.72
CA PHE A 239 -12.63 19.03 15.59
C PHE A 239 -13.54 18.48 14.48
N PHE A 240 -14.77 18.17 14.86
CA PHE A 240 -15.80 17.65 13.96
C PHE A 240 -16.76 18.80 13.64
N PRO A 241 -16.62 19.46 12.47
CA PRO A 241 -17.50 20.55 12.09
C PRO A 241 -18.94 20.05 11.92
N GLU A 242 -19.92 20.87 12.29
CA GLU A 242 -21.32 20.62 11.94
C GLU A 242 -21.59 20.87 10.45
N GLU A 243 -22.74 20.44 9.94
CA GLU A 243 -23.11 20.59 8.53
C GLU A 243 -23.08 22.06 8.09
N GLY A 244 -22.50 22.32 6.91
CA GLY A 244 -22.40 23.67 6.32
C GLY A 244 -21.24 24.54 6.82
N GLN A 245 -20.32 24.00 7.61
CA GLN A 245 -19.13 24.71 8.11
C GLN A 245 -17.94 24.59 7.14
N SER A 246 -17.31 25.70 6.80
CA SER A 246 -16.17 25.75 5.86
C SER A 246 -14.83 25.42 6.55
N ILE A 247 -14.73 24.33 7.32
CA ILE A 247 -13.45 23.93 7.95
C ILE A 247 -12.77 22.84 7.11
N ASP A 248 -11.47 23.01 6.84
CA ASP A 248 -10.66 22.00 6.18
C ASP A 248 -10.19 20.95 7.21
N TYR A 249 -10.92 19.84 7.29
CA TYR A 249 -10.62 18.71 8.18
C TYR A 249 -9.59 17.73 7.63
N HIS A 250 -9.04 17.97 6.42
CA HIS A 250 -7.89 17.22 5.88
C HIS A 250 -6.57 17.64 6.53
N LEU A 251 -6.57 18.77 7.23
CA LEU A 251 -5.41 19.29 7.94
C LEU A 251 -5.61 19.17 9.44
N GLU A 252 -4.57 18.71 10.13
CA GLU A 252 -4.60 18.58 11.58
C GLU A 252 -4.56 19.97 12.26
N PRO A 253 -5.31 20.16 13.35
CA PRO A 253 -5.31 21.41 14.09
C PRO A 253 -3.97 21.62 14.81
N SER A 254 -3.50 22.87 14.84
CA SER A 254 -2.28 23.23 15.60
C SER A 254 -2.63 23.87 16.94
N ILE A 255 -1.92 23.48 17.99
CA ILE A 255 -2.06 24.09 19.33
C ILE A 255 -0.98 25.15 19.52
N SER A 256 -1.36 26.33 20.01
CA SER A 256 -0.44 27.37 20.44
C SER A 256 -0.65 27.68 21.93
N LEU A 257 0.45 27.80 22.66
CA LEU A 257 0.47 28.22 24.06
C LEU A 257 0.69 29.73 24.11
N GLN A 258 -0.18 30.46 24.81
CA GLN A 258 -0.04 31.90 24.97
C GLN A 258 0.89 32.21 26.16
N GLU A 259 2.08 32.77 25.90
CA GLU A 259 3.14 33.01 26.90
C GLU A 259 2.71 33.90 28.09
N SER A 260 1.67 34.72 27.94
CA SER A 260 1.26 35.70 28.95
C SER A 260 0.24 35.20 29.98
N SER A 261 -0.29 33.99 29.84
CA SER A 261 -1.17 33.40 30.86
C SER A 261 -1.27 31.88 30.74
N PHE A 262 -0.73 31.15 31.72
CA PHE A 262 -0.95 29.70 31.90
C PHE A 262 -2.44 29.30 32.00
N SER A 263 -3.36 30.26 31.97
CA SER A 263 -4.80 30.04 32.09
C SER A 263 -5.52 29.71 30.77
N SER A 264 -4.90 29.88 29.59
CA SER A 264 -5.54 29.57 28.30
C SER A 264 -4.54 29.09 27.23
N TYR A 265 -5.05 28.30 26.28
CA TYR A 265 -4.33 27.87 25.08
C TYR A 265 -5.22 28.08 23.85
N SER A 266 -4.64 28.15 22.66
CA SER A 266 -5.41 28.31 21.42
C SER A 266 -5.23 27.12 20.49
N ILE A 267 -6.31 26.78 19.78
CA ILE A 267 -6.34 25.74 18.75
C ILE A 267 -6.68 26.42 17.44
N ALA A 268 -5.82 26.30 16.43
CA ALA A 268 -6.06 26.87 15.12
C ALA A 268 -6.51 25.81 14.10
N PHE A 269 -7.55 26.15 13.35
CA PHE A 269 -8.11 25.37 12.25
C PHE A 269 -7.96 26.15 10.94
N LYS A 270 -7.80 25.46 9.82
CA LYS A 270 -7.81 26.11 8.50
C LYS A 270 -9.22 26.12 7.91
N GLU A 271 -9.61 27.26 7.34
CA GLU A 271 -10.88 27.42 6.63
C GLU A 271 -10.75 26.94 5.17
N LYS A 272 -11.77 26.25 4.65
CA LYS A 272 -11.86 25.71 3.30
C LYS A 272 -12.46 26.77 2.37
N ASP A 273 -11.60 27.36 1.54
CA ASP A 273 -11.86 28.30 0.42
C ASP A 273 -12.84 29.50 0.67
N SER A 274 -12.31 30.70 0.50
CA SER A 274 -12.74 31.95 1.16
C SER A 274 -13.94 32.69 0.51
N SER A 275 -14.82 32.00 -0.24
CA SER A 275 -15.91 32.67 -0.97
C SER A 275 -17.14 33.01 -0.09
N LEU A 276 -17.40 32.21 0.94
CA LEU A 276 -18.45 32.43 1.95
C LEU A 276 -17.90 32.05 3.34
N PRO A 277 -17.27 33.00 4.06
CA PRO A 277 -16.67 32.72 5.36
C PRO A 277 -17.74 32.40 6.42
N THR A 278 -17.46 31.42 7.26
CA THR A 278 -18.36 30.99 8.34
C THR A 278 -18.46 32.08 9.42
N THR A 279 -19.64 32.50 9.86
CA THR A 279 -19.79 33.54 10.91
C THR A 279 -19.87 32.97 12.32
N VAL A 280 -20.30 31.71 12.44
CA VAL A 280 -20.43 31.00 13.72
C VAL A 280 -19.76 29.63 13.56
N LEU A 281 -18.74 29.38 14.38
CA LEU A 281 -18.09 28.08 14.45
C LEU A 281 -18.98 27.13 15.24
N LYS A 282 -19.53 26.13 14.54
CA LYS A 282 -20.35 25.05 15.13
C LYS A 282 -19.69 23.69 14.92
N GLY A 283 -19.53 22.92 15.98
CA GLY A 283 -18.95 21.59 15.90
C GLY A 283 -18.70 20.95 17.26
N VAL A 284 -18.10 19.76 17.23
CA VAL A 284 -17.73 19.01 18.43
C VAL A 284 -16.20 18.92 18.49
N LEU A 285 -15.62 19.41 19.58
CA LEU A 285 -14.20 19.29 19.87
C LEU A 285 -13.98 18.09 20.79
N VAL A 286 -13.18 17.13 20.33
CA VAL A 286 -12.81 15.93 21.09
C VAL A 286 -11.34 16.02 21.47
N LEU A 287 -11.08 16.05 22.77
CA LEU A 287 -9.74 16.15 23.36
C LEU A 287 -9.40 14.82 24.02
N THR A 288 -8.30 14.20 23.60
CA THR A 288 -7.75 13.03 24.31
C THR A 288 -6.66 13.53 25.26
N ILE A 289 -6.86 13.35 26.56
CA ILE A 289 -5.99 13.87 27.60
C ILE A 289 -5.39 12.77 28.45
N GLN A 290 -4.13 12.93 28.84
CA GLN A 290 -3.47 12.06 29.80
C GLN A 290 -3.72 12.55 31.23
N GLN A 291 -4.58 11.86 31.98
CA GLN A 291 -4.83 12.11 33.40
C GLN A 291 -4.17 11.02 34.24
N ALA A 292 -2.98 11.32 34.77
CA ALA A 292 -2.14 10.36 35.51
C ALA A 292 -1.81 9.12 34.65
N GLU A 293 -2.16 7.91 35.11
CA GLU A 293 -1.96 6.65 34.37
C GLU A 293 -3.12 6.29 33.42
N LYS A 294 -4.16 7.13 33.31
CA LYS A 294 -5.33 6.85 32.46
C LYS A 294 -5.48 7.88 31.34
N ILE A 295 -5.92 7.41 30.19
CA ILE A 295 -6.33 8.25 29.06
C ILE A 295 -7.81 8.56 29.23
N ALA A 296 -8.16 9.84 29.24
CA ALA A 296 -9.53 10.32 29.31
C ALA A 296 -9.87 11.10 28.03
N THR A 297 -11.14 11.05 27.62
CA THR A 297 -11.65 11.78 26.47
C THR A 297 -12.63 12.84 26.97
N GLU A 298 -12.30 14.11 26.72
CA GLU A 298 -13.19 15.24 26.98
C GLU A 298 -13.84 15.68 25.67
N VAL A 299 -15.15 15.92 25.71
CA VAL A 299 -15.97 16.19 24.53
C VAL A 299 -16.74 17.47 24.76
N ILE A 300 -16.50 18.46 23.90
CA ILE A 300 -16.98 19.82 24.08
C ILE A 300 -17.78 20.23 22.84
N GLU A 301 -18.98 20.75 23.08
CA GLU A 301 -19.75 21.41 22.04
C GLU A 301 -19.24 22.84 21.84
N VAL A 302 -18.89 23.17 20.60
CA VAL A 302 -18.44 24.50 20.20
C VAL A 302 -19.54 25.12 19.37
N ALA A 303 -20.11 26.22 19.85
CA ALA A 303 -21.11 27.02 19.14
C ALA A 303 -20.86 28.50 19.44
N VAL A 304 -19.82 29.06 18.83
CA VAL A 304 -19.32 30.41 19.16
C VAL A 304 -19.25 31.31 17.92
N PRO A 305 -19.60 32.60 18.03
CA PRO A 305 -19.41 33.55 16.94
C PRO A 305 -17.91 33.75 16.66
N ILE A 306 -17.54 33.86 15.39
CA ILE A 306 -16.17 34.13 14.96
C ILE A 306 -15.99 35.64 14.88
N GLN A 307 -14.98 36.17 15.58
CA GLN A 307 -14.61 37.58 15.48
C GLN A 307 -13.59 37.78 14.34
N ASP A 308 -13.97 38.53 13.31
CA ASP A 308 -13.09 38.88 12.20
C ASP A 308 -12.13 40.01 12.58
N LEU A 309 -10.83 39.72 12.57
CA LEU A 309 -9.80 40.76 12.71
C LEU A 309 -9.48 41.31 11.32
N ASN A 310 -10.18 42.38 10.92
CA ASN A 310 -10.06 43.00 9.59
C ASN A 310 -8.68 43.63 9.32
N LYS A 311 -8.21 43.42 8.08
CA LYS A 311 -6.92 43.77 7.46
C LYS A 311 -6.49 45.24 7.45
N GLU A 312 -7.27 46.20 7.99
CA GLU A 312 -7.05 47.63 7.74
C GLU A 312 -6.82 48.53 8.97
N ASN A 313 -6.93 48.03 10.22
CA ASN A 313 -6.78 48.89 11.42
C ASN A 313 -5.82 48.33 12.48
N SER A 314 -4.56 48.16 12.12
CA SER A 314 -3.46 48.20 13.11
C SER A 314 -2.23 48.88 12.52
N VAL A 315 -2.35 50.17 12.21
CA VAL A 315 -1.22 51.10 12.15
C VAL A 315 -0.79 51.37 13.59
N TRP A 316 -0.15 50.37 14.21
CA TRP A 316 0.88 50.51 15.24
C TRP A 316 1.62 49.18 15.34
N ALA A 317 2.92 49.28 15.12
CA ALA A 317 3.86 48.18 15.17
C ALA A 317 3.78 47.39 16.48
N PHE A 318 3.90 46.07 16.38
CA PHE A 318 4.72 45.34 17.33
C PHE A 318 5.89 44.71 16.59
N ASN A 319 7.08 45.14 16.99
CA ASN A 319 8.37 44.63 16.61
C ASN A 319 8.46 43.11 16.81
N GLU A 320 9.34 42.50 16.02
CA GLU A 320 10.16 41.33 16.34
C GLU A 320 9.87 40.64 17.69
N ALA A 321 8.99 39.62 17.65
CA ALA A 321 9.00 38.40 18.47
C ALA A 321 7.59 37.78 18.51
N PHE A 322 7.10 37.25 17.39
CA PHE A 322 6.30 36.04 17.46
C PHE A 322 7.22 34.91 17.02
N PRO A 323 7.58 33.95 17.89
CA PRO A 323 8.33 32.79 17.44
C PRO A 323 7.48 32.07 16.40
N ARG A 324 7.88 32.24 15.14
CA ARG A 324 7.36 31.47 14.02
C ARG A 324 7.55 29.99 14.35
N SER A 325 6.45 29.25 14.28
CA SER A 325 6.38 27.79 14.23
C SER A 325 7.10 27.06 15.37
N TRP A 326 6.35 26.74 16.42
CA TRP A 326 6.57 25.45 17.06
C TRP A 326 5.85 24.43 16.19
N ASN A 327 6.58 23.83 15.26
CA ASN A 327 6.14 22.57 14.63
C ASN A 327 6.16 21.52 15.74
N ILE A 328 5.10 21.46 16.55
CA ILE A 328 4.71 20.18 17.14
C ILE A 328 4.06 19.43 15.98
N THR A 329 4.89 18.73 15.21
CA THR A 329 4.42 17.60 14.43
C THR A 329 3.77 16.65 15.43
N LEU A 330 2.45 16.77 15.61
CA LEU A 330 1.66 15.61 15.97
C LEU A 330 1.95 14.58 14.90
N SER A 331 2.36 13.41 15.37
CA SER A 331 2.80 12.30 14.55
C SER A 331 1.76 12.06 13.47
N SER A 332 2.06 12.43 12.23
CA SER A 332 1.23 12.06 11.09
C SER A 332 1.05 10.55 11.18
N LYS A 333 -0.21 10.13 11.34
CA LYS A 333 -0.56 8.72 11.31
C LYS A 333 -0.27 8.27 9.87
N SER A 334 0.93 7.76 9.66
CA SER A 334 1.28 7.07 8.43
C SER A 334 0.24 5.99 8.24
N SER A 335 -0.53 6.06 7.14
CA SER A 335 -1.42 5.04 6.59
C SER A 335 -1.25 3.69 7.31
N ASP A 336 -2.28 3.27 8.05
CA ASP A 336 -2.29 2.04 8.86
C ASP A 336 -1.91 0.82 7.98
N TYR A 337 -0.61 0.55 7.91
CA TYR A 337 -0.05 -0.79 7.85
C TYR A 337 0.05 -1.21 9.32
N GLU A 338 -0.52 -2.34 9.68
CA GLU A 338 -0.39 -2.95 11.02
C GLU A 338 1.09 -3.18 11.46
N GLY A 339 2.09 -2.86 10.62
CA GLY A 339 3.52 -2.91 10.92
C GLY A 339 4.32 -1.58 10.88
N GLY A 340 3.73 -0.45 10.46
CA GLY A 340 4.42 0.86 10.38
C GLY A 340 5.71 0.91 9.52
N LEU A 341 6.39 2.07 9.51
CA LEU A 341 7.69 2.28 8.81
C LEU A 341 8.74 1.23 9.21
N GLY A 342 8.72 0.78 10.47
CA GLY A 342 9.63 -0.26 10.96
C GLY A 342 9.51 -1.57 10.18
N MET A 343 8.28 -2.05 9.95
CA MET A 343 8.06 -3.26 9.16
C MET A 343 8.49 -3.07 7.70
N ALA A 344 8.24 -1.91 7.11
CA ALA A 344 8.71 -1.61 5.75
C ALA A 344 10.25 -1.66 5.65
N LEU A 345 10.97 -1.13 6.66
CA LEU A 345 12.43 -1.21 6.71
C LEU A 345 12.93 -2.64 6.91
N ILE A 346 12.27 -3.44 7.76
CA ILE A 346 12.60 -4.86 7.96
C ILE A 346 12.37 -5.65 6.66
N LEU A 347 11.23 -5.45 5.99
CA LEU A 347 10.94 -6.09 4.71
C LEU A 347 11.92 -5.67 3.61
N ALA A 348 12.31 -4.39 3.57
CA ALA A 348 13.35 -3.92 2.66
C ALA A 348 14.71 -4.58 2.95
N PHE A 349 15.07 -4.71 4.23
CA PHE A 349 16.29 -5.41 4.63
C PHE A 349 16.27 -6.89 4.23
N LEU A 350 15.16 -7.59 4.50
CA LEU A 350 14.95 -8.98 4.12
C LEU A 350 14.96 -9.17 2.60
N GLY A 351 14.31 -8.25 1.86
CA GLY A 351 14.36 -8.21 0.41
C GLY A 351 15.78 -8.03 -0.12
N GLY A 352 16.58 -7.17 0.52
CA GLY A 352 17.99 -6.98 0.21
C GLY A 352 18.81 -8.24 0.45
N MET A 353 18.56 -8.94 1.55
CA MET A 353 19.18 -10.22 1.85
C MET A 353 18.81 -11.28 0.80
N LEU A 354 17.55 -11.32 0.36
CA LEU A 354 17.04 -12.20 -0.68
C LEU A 354 17.73 -11.97 -2.04
N LEU A 355 18.16 -10.74 -2.36
CA LEU A 355 18.90 -10.46 -3.60
C LEU A 355 20.18 -11.31 -3.74
N ASN A 356 20.78 -11.75 -2.64
CA ASN A 356 21.96 -12.63 -2.68
C ASN A 356 21.63 -14.08 -3.12
N LEU A 357 20.36 -14.50 -3.04
CA LEU A 357 19.91 -15.82 -3.49
C LEU A 357 19.62 -15.85 -5.01
N MET A 358 19.56 -14.68 -5.65
CA MET A 358 19.27 -14.60 -7.07
C MET A 358 20.41 -15.18 -7.92
N PRO A 359 20.08 -15.89 -9.02
CA PRO A 359 21.05 -16.65 -9.81
C PRO A 359 22.18 -15.80 -10.40
N CYS A 360 21.99 -14.49 -10.59
CA CYS A 360 23.03 -13.60 -11.14
C CYS A 360 24.00 -13.04 -10.09
N VAL A 361 23.67 -13.10 -8.81
CA VAL A 361 24.51 -12.56 -7.71
C VAL A 361 25.40 -13.65 -7.11
N LEU A 362 24.91 -14.89 -7.08
CA LEU A 362 25.63 -16.07 -6.60
C LEU A 362 27.04 -16.27 -7.19
N PRO A 363 27.29 -16.00 -8.50
CA PRO A 363 28.63 -16.13 -9.08
C PRO A 363 29.63 -15.16 -8.46
N VAL A 364 29.22 -13.90 -8.28
CA VAL A 364 30.06 -12.84 -7.69
C VAL A 364 30.32 -13.13 -6.21
N ILE A 365 29.29 -13.60 -5.49
CA ILE A 365 29.39 -14.03 -4.08
C ILE A 365 30.43 -15.14 -3.92
N SER A 366 30.35 -16.18 -4.76
CA SER A 366 31.24 -17.33 -4.68
C SER A 366 32.71 -16.93 -4.84
N PHE A 367 33.03 -16.06 -5.81
CA PHE A 367 34.40 -15.60 -6.02
C PHE A 367 34.91 -14.73 -4.87
N LYS A 368 34.06 -13.87 -4.29
CA LYS A 368 34.47 -13.01 -3.17
C LYS A 368 34.66 -13.80 -1.88
N ILE A 369 33.79 -14.78 -1.62
CA ILE A 369 33.96 -15.73 -0.50
C ILE A 369 35.28 -16.48 -0.65
N LEU A 370 35.63 -16.97 -1.85
CA LEU A 370 36.90 -17.64 -2.10
C LEU A 370 38.11 -16.73 -1.89
N SER A 371 38.00 -15.43 -2.22
CA SER A 371 39.02 -14.43 -1.88
C SER A 371 39.18 -14.28 -0.37
N PHE A 372 38.09 -14.27 0.41
CA PHE A 372 38.15 -14.21 1.87
C PHE A 372 38.70 -15.49 2.51
N VAL A 373 38.40 -16.67 1.95
CA VAL A 373 38.97 -17.94 2.41
C VAL A 373 40.50 -17.95 2.20
N LYS A 374 41.00 -17.44 1.07
CA LYS A 374 42.45 -17.28 0.84
C LYS A 374 43.10 -16.27 1.78
N MET A 375 42.35 -15.28 2.25
CA MET A 375 42.78 -14.25 3.20
C MET A 375 42.55 -14.64 4.68
N SER A 376 41.89 -15.78 4.96
CA SER A 376 41.54 -16.22 6.32
C SER A 376 42.75 -16.56 7.21
N GLY A 377 43.96 -16.62 6.63
CA GLY A 377 45.22 -16.69 7.36
C GLY A 377 45.86 -15.33 7.72
N GLN A 378 45.22 -14.21 7.37
CA GLN A 378 45.69 -12.84 7.67
C GLN A 378 44.92 -12.19 8.84
N SER A 379 45.32 -10.99 9.26
CA SER A 379 44.75 -10.30 10.42
C SER A 379 43.24 -10.01 10.29
N ARG A 380 42.50 -10.24 11.39
CA ARG A 380 41.04 -10.02 11.47
C ARG A 380 40.62 -8.62 11.04
N GLN A 381 41.42 -7.61 11.38
CA GLN A 381 41.17 -6.21 11.06
C GLN A 381 41.21 -5.93 9.55
N LEU A 382 42.09 -6.60 8.80
CA LEU A 382 42.18 -6.45 7.36
C LEU A 382 40.94 -7.04 6.67
N THR A 383 40.48 -8.21 7.12
CA THR A 383 39.27 -8.86 6.57
C THR A 383 38.02 -8.01 6.78
N LEU A 384 37.85 -7.41 7.96
CA LEU A 384 36.75 -6.49 8.25
C LEU A 384 36.80 -5.22 7.38
N GLN A 385 37.98 -4.64 7.17
CA GLN A 385 38.15 -3.47 6.29
C GLN A 385 37.73 -3.77 4.84
N HIS A 386 38.04 -4.97 4.34
CA HIS A 386 37.60 -5.39 3.01
C HIS A 386 36.08 -5.60 2.92
N GLY A 387 35.45 -6.13 3.98
CA GLY A 387 34.00 -6.27 4.10
C GLY A 387 33.27 -4.91 4.14
N LEU A 388 33.79 -3.97 4.93
CA LEU A 388 33.24 -2.61 5.01
C LEU A 388 33.37 -1.85 3.68
N MET A 389 34.51 -1.96 2.99
CA MET A 389 34.71 -1.31 1.69
C MET A 389 33.78 -1.88 0.61
N PHE A 390 33.55 -3.20 0.61
CA PHE A 390 32.57 -3.83 -0.27
C PHE A 390 31.15 -3.30 0.00
N SER A 391 30.77 -3.24 1.28
CA SER A 391 29.44 -2.77 1.71
C SER A 391 29.23 -1.30 1.37
N ALA A 392 30.27 -0.47 1.50
CA ALA A 392 30.24 0.92 1.06
C ALA A 392 30.00 1.03 -0.46
N GLY A 393 30.62 0.16 -1.26
CA GLY A 393 30.37 0.10 -2.71
C GLY A 393 28.91 -0.23 -3.05
N VAL A 394 28.31 -1.17 -2.31
CA VAL A 394 26.90 -1.54 -2.46
C VAL A 394 25.98 -0.36 -2.08
N LEU A 395 26.19 0.23 -0.90
CA LEU A 395 25.37 1.35 -0.40
C LEU A 395 25.44 2.57 -1.32
N VAL A 396 26.65 2.98 -1.74
CA VAL A 396 26.83 4.10 -2.67
C VAL A 396 26.13 3.84 -4.00
N SER A 397 26.13 2.59 -4.50
CA SER A 397 25.41 2.24 -5.73
C SER A 397 23.90 2.38 -5.57
N PHE A 398 23.33 1.93 -4.45
CA PHE A 398 21.90 2.10 -4.16
C PHE A 398 21.52 3.57 -3.94
N TRP A 399 22.38 4.37 -3.32
CA TRP A 399 22.16 5.80 -3.16
C TRP A 399 22.21 6.56 -4.49
N ILE A 400 23.15 6.23 -5.37
CA ILE A 400 23.20 6.79 -6.74
C ILE A 400 21.94 6.42 -7.50
N LEU A 401 21.51 5.16 -7.43
CA LEU A 401 20.28 4.70 -8.06
C LEU A 401 19.04 5.44 -7.50
N SER A 402 18.93 5.53 -6.18
CA SER A 402 17.84 6.24 -5.49
C SER A 402 17.83 7.73 -5.88
N ALA A 403 18.98 8.41 -5.86
CA ALA A 403 19.10 9.80 -6.26
C ALA A 403 18.70 10.00 -7.74
N ALA A 404 19.14 9.13 -8.65
CA ALA A 404 18.77 9.21 -10.05
C ALA A 404 17.25 9.06 -10.25
N LEU A 405 16.61 8.11 -9.56
CA LEU A 405 15.15 7.92 -9.61
C LEU A 405 14.39 9.12 -9.03
N LEU A 406 14.87 9.69 -7.92
CA LEU A 406 14.24 10.84 -7.26
C LEU A 406 14.39 12.12 -8.10
N ILE A 407 15.52 12.30 -8.78
CA ILE A 407 15.72 13.39 -9.75
C ILE A 407 14.77 13.23 -10.93
N LEU A 408 14.67 12.02 -11.52
CA LEU A 408 13.73 11.76 -12.62
C LEU A 408 12.27 12.01 -12.22
N LYS A 409 11.89 11.64 -10.99
CA LYS A 409 10.57 11.95 -10.41
C LYS A 409 10.36 13.48 -10.32
N ALA A 410 11.36 14.25 -9.90
CA ALA A 410 11.26 15.71 -9.80
C ALA A 410 11.08 16.39 -11.16
N TYR A 411 11.59 15.81 -12.25
CA TYR A 411 11.39 16.28 -13.62
C TYR A 411 10.03 15.89 -14.22
N GLY A 412 9.13 15.28 -13.45
CA GLY A 412 7.78 14.92 -13.92
C GLY A 412 7.75 13.74 -14.91
N HIS A 413 8.88 13.09 -15.16
CA HIS A 413 8.89 11.84 -15.92
C HIS A 413 8.39 10.72 -15.00
N ALA A 414 7.18 10.24 -15.27
CA ALA A 414 6.61 9.03 -14.65
C ALA A 414 7.42 7.79 -15.09
N VAL A 415 8.54 7.54 -14.41
CA VAL A 415 9.42 6.39 -14.70
C VAL A 415 8.97 5.20 -13.86
N GLY A 416 8.24 4.28 -14.49
CA GLY A 416 7.92 2.99 -13.89
C GLY A 416 9.14 2.07 -13.80
N TRP A 417 9.34 1.37 -12.67
CA TRP A 417 10.39 0.36 -12.60
C TRP A 417 10.08 -0.79 -13.57
N GLY A 418 11.01 -1.08 -14.48
CA GLY A 418 10.79 -2.04 -15.58
C GLY A 418 10.54 -1.41 -16.95
N PHE A 419 10.41 -0.08 -17.06
CA PHE A 419 10.29 0.62 -18.35
C PHE A 419 11.45 0.31 -19.32
N GLN A 420 12.62 -0.05 -18.79
CA GLN A 420 13.76 -0.45 -19.63
C GLN A 420 13.45 -1.70 -20.45
N LEU A 421 12.59 -2.60 -19.94
CA LEU A 421 12.17 -3.82 -20.64
C LEU A 421 11.20 -3.56 -21.77
N GLN A 422 10.66 -2.34 -21.93
CA GLN A 422 9.89 -1.95 -23.12
C GLN A 422 10.80 -1.58 -24.31
N GLU A 423 12.09 -1.38 -24.08
CA GLU A 423 13.06 -1.05 -25.12
C GLU A 423 13.72 -2.34 -25.64
N PRO A 424 13.47 -2.75 -26.90
CA PRO A 424 13.97 -4.02 -27.42
C PRO A 424 15.50 -4.08 -27.44
N ALA A 425 16.16 -2.95 -27.65
CA ALA A 425 17.62 -2.85 -27.58
C ALA A 425 18.17 -3.20 -26.18
N PHE A 426 17.49 -2.76 -25.13
CA PHE A 426 17.86 -3.07 -23.76
C PHE A 426 17.65 -4.55 -23.44
N VAL A 427 16.51 -5.12 -23.86
CA VAL A 427 16.21 -6.57 -23.68
C VAL A 427 17.23 -7.45 -24.42
N ALA A 428 17.60 -7.08 -25.65
CA ALA A 428 18.62 -7.78 -26.43
C ALA A 428 20.01 -7.71 -25.79
N LEU A 429 20.43 -6.53 -25.33
CA LEU A 429 21.70 -6.36 -24.63
C LEU A 429 21.74 -7.14 -23.32
N LEU A 430 20.65 -7.06 -22.54
CA LEU A 430 20.54 -7.75 -21.26
C LEU A 430 20.60 -9.28 -21.45
N SER A 431 19.83 -9.82 -22.37
CA SER A 431 19.82 -11.25 -22.66
C SER A 431 21.20 -11.73 -23.14
N ALA A 432 21.92 -10.95 -23.95
CA ALA A 432 23.31 -11.24 -24.33
C ALA A 432 24.26 -11.26 -23.12
N VAL A 433 24.15 -10.29 -22.20
CA VAL A 433 24.96 -10.25 -20.98
C VAL A 433 24.69 -11.48 -20.10
N LEU A 434 23.43 -11.82 -19.84
CA LEU A 434 23.08 -13.01 -19.05
C LEU A 434 23.53 -14.30 -19.72
N PHE A 435 23.46 -14.38 -21.06
CA PHE A 435 23.96 -15.52 -21.83
C PHE A 435 25.48 -15.69 -21.68
N ILE A 436 26.26 -14.60 -21.77
CA ILE A 436 27.71 -14.61 -21.54
C ILE A 436 28.04 -15.10 -20.12
N PHE A 437 27.30 -14.63 -19.11
CA PHE A 437 27.47 -15.10 -17.73
C PHE A 437 27.12 -16.58 -17.56
N SER A 438 26.06 -17.07 -18.22
CA SER A 438 25.72 -18.49 -18.22
C SER A 438 26.84 -19.35 -18.82
N LEU A 439 27.48 -18.90 -19.91
CA LEU A 439 28.62 -19.60 -20.51
C LEU A 439 29.84 -19.62 -19.57
N SER A 440 30.08 -18.53 -18.84
CA SER A 440 31.10 -18.47 -17.78
C SER A 440 30.79 -19.45 -16.64
N LEU A 441 29.50 -19.63 -16.30
CA LEU A 441 29.05 -20.59 -15.29
C LEU A 441 29.23 -22.05 -15.74
N PHE A 442 29.05 -22.36 -17.01
CA PHE A 442 29.38 -23.68 -17.56
C PHE A 442 30.88 -23.94 -17.69
N GLY A 443 31.73 -22.94 -17.44
CA GLY A 443 33.18 -23.08 -17.56
C GLY A 443 33.67 -23.05 -19.01
N VAL A 444 32.86 -22.54 -19.95
CA VAL A 444 33.28 -22.33 -21.35
C VAL A 444 34.48 -21.39 -21.40
N PHE A 445 34.50 -20.39 -20.52
CA PHE A 445 35.64 -19.52 -20.25
C PHE A 445 35.59 -19.04 -18.80
N GLU A 446 36.75 -18.69 -18.23
CA GLU A 446 36.83 -18.14 -16.88
C GLU A 446 37.12 -16.64 -16.93
N ILE A 447 36.15 -15.82 -16.51
CA ILE A 447 36.33 -14.37 -16.34
C ILE A 447 37.42 -14.07 -15.29
N GLY A 448 37.62 -14.99 -14.35
CA GLY A 448 38.40 -14.80 -13.12
C GLY A 448 39.92 -14.70 -13.26
N ILE A 449 40.54 -15.25 -14.30
CA ILE A 449 42.02 -15.35 -14.34
C ILE A 449 42.67 -14.00 -14.69
N LYS A 450 42.12 -13.21 -15.62
CA LYS A 450 42.71 -11.91 -16.03
C LYS A 450 42.20 -10.71 -15.22
N VAL A 451 40.95 -10.71 -14.77
CA VAL A 451 40.43 -9.66 -13.85
C VAL A 451 41.00 -9.86 -12.44
N GLY A 452 41.13 -11.11 -12.00
CA GLY A 452 41.85 -11.47 -10.78
C GLY A 452 43.35 -11.21 -10.85
N SER A 453 44.00 -11.36 -12.02
CA SER A 453 45.40 -10.96 -12.20
C SER A 453 45.59 -9.45 -12.37
N PHE A 454 44.64 -8.71 -12.92
CA PHE A 454 44.69 -7.24 -12.99
C PHE A 454 44.50 -6.62 -11.58
N ALA A 455 43.54 -7.14 -10.81
CA ALA A 455 43.38 -6.81 -9.39
C ALA A 455 44.56 -7.30 -8.53
N GLY A 456 45.14 -8.46 -8.85
CA GLY A 456 46.32 -9.04 -8.19
C GLY A 456 47.64 -8.34 -8.55
N GLN A 457 47.79 -7.82 -9.77
CA GLN A 457 48.90 -6.96 -10.17
C GLN A 457 48.83 -5.59 -9.49
N LEU A 458 47.61 -5.08 -9.26
CA LEU A 458 47.35 -3.92 -8.39
C LEU A 458 47.60 -4.23 -6.89
N GLN A 459 47.57 -5.51 -6.49
CA GLN A 459 47.80 -5.96 -5.11
C GLN A 459 49.28 -6.15 -4.77
N HIS A 460 50.16 -6.36 -5.77
CA HIS A 460 51.61 -6.42 -5.57
C HIS A 460 52.30 -5.04 -5.46
N GLN A 461 51.58 -3.93 -5.68
CA GLN A 461 52.08 -2.57 -5.45
C GLN A 461 51.36 -1.88 -4.28
N GLY A 462 51.82 -2.16 -3.06
CA GLY A 462 51.63 -1.28 -1.90
C GLY A 462 50.26 -1.36 -1.21
N THR A 463 50.32 -1.50 0.11
CA THR A 463 49.25 -1.62 1.12
C THR A 463 48.12 -0.57 1.11
N LYS A 464 48.12 0.40 0.18
CA LYS A 464 47.07 1.42 0.03
C LYS A 464 46.05 1.14 -1.09
N LYS A 465 46.33 0.25 -2.07
CA LYS A 465 45.45 0.03 -3.25
C LYS A 465 44.48 -1.15 -3.16
N GLY A 466 44.60 -2.05 -2.18
CA GLY A 466 43.70 -3.21 -2.02
C GLY A 466 42.26 -2.87 -1.58
N ARG A 467 42.04 -1.71 -0.93
CA ARG A 467 40.72 -1.28 -0.44
C ARG A 467 39.79 -0.84 -1.59
N GLY A 468 40.32 -0.11 -2.56
CA GLY A 468 39.56 0.35 -3.74
C GLY A 468 39.02 -0.80 -4.59
N ALA A 469 39.78 -1.89 -4.72
CA ALA A 469 39.32 -3.09 -5.42
C ALA A 469 38.11 -3.76 -4.75
N SER A 470 38.00 -3.69 -3.42
CA SER A 470 36.84 -4.23 -2.70
C SER A 470 35.61 -3.35 -2.82
N PHE A 471 35.78 -2.03 -2.81
CA PHE A 471 34.71 -1.08 -3.13
C PHE A 471 34.16 -1.29 -4.54
N LEU A 472 35.05 -1.35 -5.55
CA LEU A 472 34.65 -1.56 -6.94
C LEU A 472 33.97 -2.91 -7.15
N SER A 473 34.40 -3.94 -6.41
CA SER A 473 33.72 -5.25 -6.41
C SER A 473 32.29 -5.17 -5.87
N GLY A 474 32.01 -4.28 -4.92
CA GLY A 474 30.65 -4.01 -4.41
C GLY A 474 29.79 -3.32 -5.48
N VAL A 475 30.34 -2.30 -6.13
CA VAL A 475 29.66 -1.59 -7.25
C VAL A 475 29.33 -2.56 -8.39
N LEU A 476 30.30 -3.39 -8.79
CA LEU A 476 30.12 -4.38 -9.84
C LEU A 476 29.07 -5.43 -9.46
N ALA A 477 29.04 -5.85 -8.19
CA ALA A 477 28.04 -6.79 -7.69
C ALA A 477 26.63 -6.19 -7.79
N THR A 478 26.43 -4.93 -7.38
CA THR A 478 25.13 -4.25 -7.50
C THR A 478 24.74 -4.09 -8.97
N LEU A 479 25.66 -3.66 -9.84
CA LEU A 479 25.38 -3.45 -11.26
C LEU A 479 24.94 -4.73 -11.99
N ILE A 480 25.59 -5.86 -11.68
CA ILE A 480 25.25 -7.18 -12.26
C ILE A 480 23.96 -7.74 -11.65
N ALA A 481 23.62 -7.38 -10.41
CA ALA A 481 22.39 -7.81 -9.76
C ALA A 481 21.16 -7.11 -10.34
N THR A 482 21.23 -5.81 -10.61
CA THR A 482 20.08 -4.97 -11.04
C THR A 482 19.18 -5.58 -12.13
N PRO A 483 19.70 -6.22 -13.18
CA PRO A 483 18.84 -6.72 -14.24
C PRO A 483 18.00 -7.95 -13.86
N CYS A 484 18.47 -8.79 -12.94
CA CYS A 484 17.70 -9.95 -12.47
C CYS A 484 16.78 -9.62 -11.29
N THR A 485 17.02 -8.51 -10.60
CA THR A 485 16.13 -8.00 -9.55
C THR A 485 14.92 -7.26 -10.11
N GLY A 486 15.00 -6.78 -11.37
CA GLY A 486 13.95 -6.03 -12.07
C GLY A 486 12.52 -6.54 -11.84
N PRO A 487 12.21 -7.81 -12.17
CA PRO A 487 10.85 -8.37 -12.03
C PRO A 487 10.33 -8.44 -10.59
N PHE A 488 11.22 -8.55 -9.60
CA PHE A 488 10.85 -8.74 -8.19
C PHE A 488 10.86 -7.43 -7.40
N LEU A 489 11.71 -6.48 -7.79
CA LEU A 489 11.86 -5.20 -7.12
C LEU A 489 10.87 -4.14 -7.62
N GLY A 490 10.14 -4.41 -8.72
CA GLY A 490 9.27 -3.42 -9.37
C GLY A 490 8.14 -2.89 -8.51
N THR A 491 7.49 -3.75 -7.73
CA THR A 491 6.42 -3.33 -6.80
C THR A 491 6.99 -2.55 -5.62
N ALA A 492 8.11 -3.00 -5.05
CA ALA A 492 8.79 -2.32 -3.94
C ALA A 492 9.33 -0.94 -4.34
N VAL A 493 9.95 -0.83 -5.52
CA VAL A 493 10.46 0.45 -6.03
C VAL A 493 9.32 1.36 -6.48
N GLY A 494 8.30 0.83 -7.16
CA GLY A 494 7.11 1.60 -7.53
C GLY A 494 6.40 2.22 -6.31
N PHE A 495 6.29 1.46 -5.21
CA PHE A 495 5.81 1.97 -3.94
C PHE A 495 6.78 2.97 -3.30
N ALA A 496 8.09 2.71 -3.31
CA ALA A 496 9.08 3.65 -2.78
C ALA A 496 9.05 5.01 -3.51
N MET A 497 8.54 5.06 -4.75
CA MET A 497 8.34 6.29 -5.51
C MET A 497 7.10 7.07 -5.12
N THR A 498 6.10 6.50 -4.42
CA THR A 498 4.96 7.28 -3.89
C THR A 498 5.31 7.98 -2.58
N LEU A 499 6.36 7.54 -1.89
CA LEU A 499 6.79 8.09 -0.61
C LEU A 499 7.57 9.42 -0.73
N PRO A 500 7.58 10.25 0.34
CA PRO A 500 8.51 11.37 0.51
C PRO A 500 9.98 10.97 0.31
N PHE A 501 10.80 11.93 -0.15
CA PHE A 501 12.22 11.73 -0.50
C PHE A 501 13.02 10.99 0.60
N TYR A 502 12.85 11.38 1.86
CA TYR A 502 13.60 10.81 2.98
C TYR A 502 13.22 9.35 3.28
N LEU A 503 11.94 8.97 3.13
CA LEU A 503 11.49 7.60 3.33
C LEU A 503 11.96 6.68 2.19
N SER A 504 11.90 7.17 0.95
CA SER A 504 12.43 6.44 -0.21
C SER A 504 13.92 6.14 -0.02
N PHE A 505 14.71 7.15 0.38
CA PHE A 505 16.14 7.00 0.64
C PHE A 505 16.45 6.01 1.79
N LEU A 506 15.65 6.03 2.86
CA LEU A 506 15.77 5.05 3.95
C LEU A 506 15.48 3.62 3.50
N ILE A 507 14.47 3.39 2.67
CA ILE A 507 14.14 2.07 2.12
C ILE A 507 15.29 1.55 1.25
N PHE A 508 15.82 2.36 0.34
CA PHE A 508 16.97 1.98 -0.49
C PHE A 508 18.23 1.70 0.34
N THR A 509 18.43 2.44 1.44
CA THR A 509 19.52 2.19 2.38
C THR A 509 19.34 0.85 3.11
N SER A 510 18.13 0.55 3.58
CA SER A 510 17.82 -0.73 4.22
C SER A 510 18.00 -1.91 3.26
N LEU A 511 17.54 -1.77 2.01
CA LEU A 511 17.73 -2.74 0.94
C LEU A 511 19.23 -2.99 0.65
N GLY A 512 20.02 -1.92 0.52
CA GLY A 512 21.46 -2.02 0.31
C GLY A 512 22.19 -2.65 1.50
N MET A 513 21.76 -2.35 2.73
CA MET A 513 22.29 -2.95 3.94
C MET A 513 21.95 -4.45 4.02
N GLY A 514 20.74 -4.84 3.63
CA GLY A 514 20.32 -6.23 3.47
C GLY A 514 21.20 -6.99 2.49
N MET A 515 21.47 -6.41 1.32
CA MET A 515 22.34 -7.00 0.30
C MET A 515 23.79 -7.15 0.79
N ALA A 516 24.31 -6.16 1.52
CA ALA A 516 25.67 -6.20 2.09
C ALA A 516 25.80 -7.11 3.33
N SER A 517 24.69 -7.41 4.01
CA SER A 517 24.69 -8.09 5.32
C SER A 517 25.43 -9.43 5.34
N PRO A 518 25.32 -10.35 4.35
CA PRO A 518 26.01 -11.63 4.44
C PRO A 518 27.53 -11.47 4.45
N TYR A 519 28.06 -10.45 3.77
CA TYR A 519 29.49 -10.16 3.70
C TYR A 519 30.00 -9.47 4.97
N LEU A 520 29.22 -8.56 5.54
CA LEU A 520 29.55 -7.95 6.83
C LEU A 520 29.61 -9.00 7.93
N ILE A 521 28.64 -9.92 7.98
CA ILE A 521 28.61 -11.01 8.95
C ILE A 521 29.83 -11.93 8.77
N LEU A 522 30.11 -12.37 7.53
CA LEU A 522 31.26 -13.25 7.25
C LEU A 522 32.61 -12.60 7.54
N SER A 523 32.73 -11.28 7.33
CA SER A 523 33.97 -10.53 7.60
C SER A 523 34.17 -10.18 9.09
N ALA A 524 33.09 -9.93 9.83
CA ALA A 524 33.13 -9.67 11.27
C ALA A 524 33.38 -10.96 12.09
N TYR A 525 32.82 -12.08 11.63
CA TYR A 525 32.87 -13.39 12.28
C TYR A 525 33.45 -14.46 11.35
N PRO A 526 34.78 -14.49 11.14
CA PRO A 526 35.42 -15.46 10.25
C PRO A 526 35.22 -16.92 10.68
N SER A 527 34.79 -17.20 11.91
CA SER A 527 34.41 -18.53 12.37
C SER A 527 33.27 -19.17 11.57
N PHE A 528 32.34 -18.37 11.02
CA PHE A 528 31.27 -18.88 10.15
C PHE A 528 31.78 -19.42 8.81
N LEU A 529 32.97 -19.00 8.37
CA LEU A 529 33.60 -19.56 7.15
C LEU A 529 33.94 -21.05 7.31
N ARG A 530 34.05 -21.57 8.55
CA ARG A 530 34.25 -23.00 8.81
C ARG A 530 33.03 -23.86 8.48
N PHE A 531 31.85 -23.25 8.39
CA PHE A 531 30.61 -23.94 8.03
C PHE A 531 30.46 -24.13 6.51
N LEU A 532 31.18 -23.33 5.71
CA LEU A 532 31.13 -23.44 4.26
C LEU A 532 31.91 -24.68 3.78
N PRO A 533 31.32 -25.50 2.88
CA PRO A 533 32.02 -26.65 2.32
C PRO A 533 33.26 -26.20 1.56
N LYS A 534 34.34 -27.00 1.63
CA LYS A 534 35.55 -26.72 0.86
C LYS A 534 35.23 -26.71 -0.64
N PRO A 535 35.79 -25.77 -1.43
CA PRO A 535 35.57 -25.75 -2.88
C PRO A 535 36.04 -27.06 -3.50
N GLY A 536 35.20 -27.65 -4.34
CA GLY A 536 35.40 -28.97 -4.96
C GLY A 536 34.30 -29.27 -5.97
N LYS A 537 34.13 -30.54 -6.36
CA LYS A 537 33.19 -30.95 -7.43
C LYS A 537 31.75 -30.49 -7.22
N TRP A 538 31.26 -30.44 -5.98
CA TRP A 538 29.90 -29.97 -5.68
C TRP A 538 29.68 -28.51 -6.10
N MET A 539 30.70 -27.65 -5.95
CA MET A 539 30.62 -26.24 -6.33
C MET A 539 30.50 -26.10 -7.86
N GLU A 540 31.17 -26.95 -8.63
CA GLU A 540 31.03 -26.96 -10.09
C GLU A 540 29.63 -27.42 -10.53
N THR A 541 29.07 -28.45 -9.90
CA THR A 541 27.69 -28.88 -10.18
C THR A 541 26.68 -27.78 -9.83
N PHE A 542 26.86 -27.11 -8.69
CA PHE A 542 26.01 -25.98 -8.30
C PHE A 542 26.11 -24.80 -9.27
N LYS A 543 27.35 -24.46 -9.69
CA LYS A 543 27.62 -23.42 -10.69
C LYS A 543 26.95 -23.72 -12.03
N GLN A 544 27.04 -24.95 -12.51
CA GLN A 544 26.38 -25.40 -13.75
C GLN A 544 24.85 -25.36 -13.62
N PHE A 545 24.30 -25.82 -12.51
CA PHE A 545 22.85 -25.76 -12.24
C PHE A 545 22.34 -24.31 -12.27
N MET A 546 23.05 -23.37 -11.65
CA MET A 546 22.71 -21.94 -11.71
C MET A 546 22.83 -21.37 -13.12
N GLY A 547 23.79 -21.86 -13.92
CA GLY A 547 23.90 -21.54 -15.35
C GLY A 547 22.62 -21.90 -16.12
N PHE A 548 22.03 -23.08 -15.89
CA PHE A 548 20.77 -23.46 -16.53
C PHE A 548 19.60 -22.54 -16.12
N ILE A 549 19.52 -22.13 -14.86
CA ILE A 549 18.50 -21.16 -14.40
C ILE A 549 18.70 -19.81 -15.11
N MET A 550 19.94 -19.34 -15.24
CA MET A 550 20.23 -18.10 -15.98
C MET A 550 19.84 -18.21 -17.46
N LEU A 551 20.09 -19.36 -18.11
CA LEU A 551 19.64 -19.62 -19.47
C LEU A 551 18.11 -19.62 -19.59
N ALA A 552 17.39 -20.15 -18.60
CA ALA A 552 15.93 -20.05 -18.57
C ALA A 552 15.46 -18.58 -18.55
N SER A 553 16.16 -17.70 -17.81
CA SER A 553 15.90 -16.25 -17.87
C SER A 553 16.19 -15.65 -19.24
N VAL A 554 17.23 -16.10 -19.94
CA VAL A 554 17.52 -15.68 -21.33
C VAL A 554 16.39 -16.08 -22.27
N LEU A 555 15.88 -17.32 -22.16
CA LEU A 555 14.74 -17.78 -22.96
C LEU A 555 13.48 -16.95 -22.70
N TRP A 556 13.22 -16.60 -21.43
CA TRP A 556 12.13 -15.71 -21.08
C TRP A 556 12.29 -14.31 -21.69
N LEU A 557 13.49 -13.72 -21.64
CA LEU A 557 13.78 -12.43 -22.27
C LEU A 557 13.66 -12.49 -23.81
N MET A 558 14.00 -13.62 -24.43
CA MET A 558 13.80 -13.81 -25.87
C MET A 558 12.30 -13.81 -26.23
N TRP A 559 11.46 -14.42 -25.39
CA TRP A 559 10.00 -14.38 -25.57
C TRP A 559 9.44 -12.96 -25.42
N VAL A 560 9.96 -12.19 -24.46
CA VAL A 560 9.66 -10.75 -24.31
C VAL A 560 10.12 -9.95 -25.54
N PHE A 561 11.34 -10.19 -26.03
CA PHE A 561 11.89 -9.54 -27.22
C PHE A 561 11.07 -9.86 -28.48
N ALA A 562 10.64 -11.11 -28.64
CA ALA A 562 9.78 -11.54 -29.74
C ALA A 562 8.40 -10.87 -29.72
N ALA A 563 7.90 -10.49 -28.55
CA ALA A 563 6.66 -9.71 -28.44
C ALA A 563 6.83 -8.23 -28.83
N GLN A 564 8.06 -7.71 -28.74
CA GLN A 564 8.37 -6.33 -29.09
C GLN A 564 8.77 -6.17 -30.55
N THR A 565 9.35 -7.20 -31.15
CA THR A 565 9.96 -7.16 -32.49
C THR A 565 9.31 -8.17 -33.44
N ASN A 566 9.91 -8.41 -34.61
CA ASN A 566 9.43 -9.34 -35.62
C ASN A 566 10.25 -10.65 -35.63
N ALA A 567 9.80 -11.64 -36.40
CA ALA A 567 10.48 -12.93 -36.52
C ALA A 567 11.93 -12.81 -37.01
N LEU A 568 12.22 -11.86 -37.91
CA LEU A 568 13.57 -11.63 -38.44
C LEU A 568 14.53 -11.11 -37.36
N ALA A 569 14.08 -10.18 -36.52
CA ALA A 569 14.85 -9.66 -35.39
C ALA A 569 15.18 -10.78 -34.38
N LEU A 570 14.24 -11.69 -34.13
CA LEU A 570 14.48 -12.86 -33.27
C LEU A 570 15.55 -13.80 -33.86
N ILE A 571 15.54 -14.03 -35.17
CA ILE A 571 16.57 -14.82 -35.85
C ILE A 571 17.94 -14.14 -35.73
N LEU A 572 18.01 -12.82 -35.92
CA LEU A 572 19.26 -12.06 -35.74
C LEU A 572 19.79 -12.12 -34.29
N LEU A 573 18.90 -12.06 -33.30
CA LEU A 573 19.25 -12.25 -31.89
C LEU A 573 19.85 -13.64 -31.63
N LEU A 574 19.21 -14.69 -32.15
CA LEU A 574 19.72 -16.07 -32.06
C LEU A 574 21.08 -16.23 -32.76
N GLY A 575 21.25 -15.61 -33.94
CA GLY A 575 22.53 -15.56 -34.66
C GLY A 575 23.62 -14.85 -33.85
N ALA A 576 23.28 -13.76 -33.16
CA ALA A 576 24.19 -13.08 -32.26
C ALA A 576 24.60 -13.96 -31.07
N PHE A 577 23.67 -14.69 -30.45
CA PHE A 577 23.99 -15.64 -29.38
C PHE A 577 24.89 -16.78 -29.86
N PHE A 578 24.66 -17.30 -31.06
CA PHE A 578 25.55 -18.28 -31.67
C PHE A 578 26.97 -17.74 -31.83
N MET A 579 27.12 -16.51 -32.36
CA MET A 579 28.43 -15.84 -32.51
C MET A 579 29.10 -15.57 -31.16
N ILE A 580 28.33 -15.13 -30.14
CA ILE A 580 28.83 -14.93 -28.77
C ILE A 580 29.34 -16.26 -28.19
N SER A 581 28.58 -17.34 -28.33
CA SER A 581 28.97 -18.67 -27.86
C SER A 581 30.28 -19.13 -28.50
N MET A 582 30.42 -18.95 -29.82
CA MET A 582 31.64 -19.28 -30.55
C MET A 582 32.83 -18.41 -30.10
N ALA A 583 32.63 -17.10 -29.94
CA ALA A 583 33.67 -16.18 -29.48
C ALA A 583 34.15 -16.52 -28.06
N CYS A 584 33.22 -16.78 -27.13
CA CYS A 584 33.51 -17.20 -25.76
C CYS A 584 34.25 -18.53 -25.71
N TRP A 585 33.85 -19.50 -26.54
CA TRP A 585 34.52 -20.80 -26.62
C TRP A 585 35.94 -20.69 -27.19
N ILE A 586 36.14 -19.90 -28.26
CA ILE A 586 37.48 -19.62 -28.83
C ILE A 586 38.39 -18.98 -27.77
N TYR A 587 37.86 -17.99 -27.06
CA TYR A 587 38.60 -17.32 -25.99
C TYR A 587 38.97 -18.31 -24.88
N GLY A 588 38.01 -19.09 -24.36
CA GLY A 588 38.26 -20.04 -23.27
C GLY A 588 39.26 -21.14 -23.63
N ARG A 589 39.27 -21.59 -24.89
CA ARG A 589 40.15 -22.68 -25.34
C ARG A 589 41.58 -22.22 -25.62
N TRP A 590 41.76 -21.11 -26.33
CA TRP A 590 43.07 -20.71 -26.88
C TRP A 590 43.69 -19.46 -26.23
N ALA A 591 42.94 -18.69 -25.43
CA ALA A 591 43.46 -17.52 -24.73
C ALA A 591 44.03 -17.82 -23.33
N THR A 592 44.32 -19.09 -23.04
CA THR A 592 44.93 -19.54 -21.77
C THR A 592 46.44 -19.30 -21.75
N PRO A 593 47.04 -19.09 -20.56
CA PRO A 593 48.49 -18.85 -20.43
C PRO A 593 49.38 -20.05 -20.80
N LEU A 594 48.78 -21.21 -21.13
CA LEU A 594 49.48 -22.42 -21.57
C LEU A 594 49.86 -22.38 -23.06
N HIS A 595 49.29 -21.47 -23.86
CA HIS A 595 49.55 -21.33 -25.29
C HIS A 595 50.51 -20.18 -25.63
N SER A 596 51.11 -20.24 -26.84
CA SER A 596 52.01 -19.18 -27.35
C SER A 596 51.34 -17.80 -27.36
N LYS A 597 52.12 -16.76 -27.04
CA LYS A 597 51.65 -15.35 -27.00
C LYS A 597 50.94 -14.92 -28.30
N LEU A 598 51.38 -15.43 -29.45
CA LEU A 598 50.75 -15.12 -30.74
C LEU A 598 49.36 -15.75 -30.88
N SER A 599 49.22 -17.03 -30.52
CA SER A 599 47.94 -17.76 -30.54
C SER A 599 46.92 -17.13 -29.56
N CYS A 600 47.39 -16.73 -28.38
CA CYS A 600 46.56 -16.02 -27.40
C CYS A 600 46.07 -14.66 -27.94
N ARG A 601 46.93 -13.89 -28.64
CA ARG A 601 46.54 -12.61 -29.25
C ARG A 601 45.53 -12.80 -30.39
N ILE A 602 45.77 -13.76 -31.29
CA ILE A 602 44.86 -14.05 -32.40
C ILE A 602 43.49 -14.51 -31.87
N ALA A 603 43.46 -15.47 -30.95
CA ALA A 603 42.22 -15.95 -30.34
C ALA A 603 41.44 -14.84 -29.62
N THR A 604 42.14 -13.94 -28.92
CA THR A 604 41.50 -12.79 -28.25
C THR A 604 40.97 -11.78 -29.28
N SER A 605 41.70 -11.48 -30.34
CA SER A 605 41.24 -10.57 -31.41
C SER A 605 40.03 -11.13 -32.17
N VAL A 606 40.02 -12.43 -32.48
CA VAL A 606 38.89 -13.11 -33.13
C VAL A 606 37.65 -13.10 -32.20
N ALA A 607 37.84 -13.35 -30.90
CA ALA A 607 36.75 -13.28 -29.94
C ALA A 607 36.18 -11.85 -29.80
N ILE A 608 37.03 -10.83 -29.74
CA ILE A 608 36.60 -9.42 -29.70
C ILE A 608 35.84 -9.05 -30.98
N PHE A 609 36.34 -9.44 -32.15
CA PHE A 609 35.66 -9.17 -33.41
C PHE A 609 34.29 -9.87 -33.48
N GLY A 610 34.21 -11.13 -33.04
CA GLY A 610 32.94 -11.87 -32.94
C GLY A 610 31.94 -11.20 -31.99
N LEU A 611 32.41 -10.69 -30.85
CA LEU A 611 31.57 -9.94 -29.90
C LEU A 611 31.11 -8.59 -30.49
N LEU A 612 31.98 -7.84 -31.16
CA LEU A 612 31.61 -6.57 -31.81
C LEU A 612 30.62 -6.78 -32.96
N ALA A 613 30.83 -7.82 -33.78
CA ALA A 613 29.90 -8.21 -34.84
C ALA A 613 28.54 -8.62 -34.25
N SER A 614 28.53 -9.38 -33.15
CA SER A 614 27.30 -9.74 -32.44
C SER A 614 26.58 -8.52 -31.87
N LEU A 615 27.31 -7.55 -31.28
CA LEU A 615 26.75 -6.31 -30.76
C LEU A 615 26.14 -5.47 -31.88
N TYR A 616 26.81 -5.37 -33.03
CA TYR A 616 26.28 -4.70 -34.21
C TYR A 616 24.98 -5.36 -34.69
N ALA A 617 24.96 -6.70 -34.78
CA ALA A 617 23.77 -7.45 -35.17
C ALA A 617 22.60 -7.25 -34.18
N LEU A 618 22.88 -7.21 -32.87
CA LEU A 618 21.87 -6.92 -31.82
C LEU A 618 21.28 -5.52 -31.97
N LEU A 619 22.13 -4.50 -32.17
CA LEU A 619 21.69 -3.12 -32.36
C LEU A 619 20.89 -2.94 -33.66
N TYR A 620 21.28 -3.65 -34.72
CA TYR A 620 20.54 -3.66 -35.98
C TYR A 620 19.17 -4.34 -35.82
N ALA A 621 19.14 -5.52 -35.18
CA ALA A 621 17.91 -6.25 -34.89
C ALA A 621 16.93 -5.44 -34.04
N SER A 622 17.43 -4.67 -33.07
CA SER A 622 16.58 -3.80 -32.22
C SER A 622 15.93 -2.63 -32.97
N LYS A 623 16.49 -2.24 -34.13
CA LYS A 623 15.97 -1.13 -34.96
C LYS A 623 15.10 -1.59 -36.12
N ALA A 624 15.08 -2.89 -36.41
CA ALA A 624 14.36 -3.46 -37.54
C ALA A 624 12.84 -3.52 -37.27
N THR A 625 12.19 -2.35 -37.28
CA THR A 625 10.73 -2.23 -37.25
C THR A 625 10.23 -2.03 -38.69
N SER A 626 9.35 -2.91 -39.16
CA SER A 626 8.68 -2.82 -40.45
C SER A 626 7.24 -3.31 -40.29
N PRO A 627 6.30 -2.84 -41.15
CA PRO A 627 4.88 -2.80 -40.84
C PRO A 627 4.28 -4.19 -40.65
N SER A 628 3.29 -4.26 -39.78
CA SER A 628 2.49 -5.43 -39.48
C SER A 628 1.89 -6.02 -40.75
N ILE A 629 2.42 -7.15 -41.22
CA ILE A 629 1.66 -8.07 -42.07
C ILE A 629 0.89 -8.97 -41.11
N SER A 630 -0.38 -8.63 -40.90
CA SER A 630 -1.32 -9.46 -40.16
C SER A 630 -1.57 -10.75 -40.95
N PHE A 631 -0.96 -11.85 -40.53
CA PHE A 631 -1.48 -13.17 -40.87
C PHE A 631 -2.65 -13.46 -39.94
N SER A 632 -3.87 -13.38 -40.49
CA SER A 632 -5.07 -13.90 -39.85
C SER A 632 -5.14 -15.40 -40.11
N PRO A 633 -5.07 -16.27 -39.08
CA PRO A 633 -5.55 -17.63 -39.21
C PRO A 633 -7.07 -17.57 -39.07
N ALA A 634 -7.77 -17.69 -40.19
CA ALA A 634 -9.20 -17.98 -40.21
C ALA A 634 -9.39 -19.46 -39.82
N ILE A 635 -9.55 -19.74 -38.53
CA ILE A 635 -10.33 -20.88 -38.03
C ILE A 635 -11.13 -20.38 -36.84
N ALA A 636 -12.45 -20.32 -37.04
CA ALA A 636 -13.43 -20.01 -36.03
C ALA A 636 -13.57 -21.18 -35.06
N GLU A 637 -13.02 -21.02 -33.86
CA GLU A 637 -13.62 -21.53 -32.63
C GLU A 637 -13.99 -20.31 -31.79
N GLN A 638 -15.11 -20.34 -31.09
CA GLN A 638 -15.57 -19.26 -30.21
C GLN A 638 -14.59 -19.11 -29.03
N GLU A 639 -13.43 -18.52 -29.28
CA GLU A 639 -12.40 -18.22 -28.32
C GLU A 639 -12.68 -16.88 -27.67
N VAL A 640 -12.67 -16.88 -26.33
CA VAL A 640 -12.69 -15.76 -25.39
C VAL A 640 -12.07 -14.48 -25.99
N ILE A 641 -12.91 -13.57 -26.51
CA ILE A 641 -12.43 -12.36 -27.19
C ILE A 641 -12.06 -11.32 -26.12
N TRP A 642 -10.76 -11.09 -25.96
CA TRP A 642 -10.23 -9.89 -25.33
C TRP A 642 -10.13 -8.78 -26.38
N GLU A 643 -10.79 -7.66 -26.14
CA GLU A 643 -10.68 -6.47 -27.00
C GLU A 643 -9.38 -5.71 -26.70
N GLU A 644 -8.82 -5.04 -27.70
CA GLU A 644 -7.69 -4.13 -27.50
C GLU A 644 -8.18 -2.86 -26.80
N PHE A 645 -7.46 -2.43 -25.76
CA PHE A 645 -7.82 -1.24 -25.02
C PHE A 645 -7.65 0.02 -25.88
N SER A 646 -8.70 0.85 -25.93
CA SER A 646 -8.59 2.25 -26.36
C SER A 646 -9.50 3.13 -25.49
N PRO A 647 -9.07 4.35 -25.13
CA PRO A 647 -9.89 5.25 -24.32
C PRO A 647 -11.25 5.56 -24.96
N GLN A 648 -11.30 5.65 -26.29
CA GLN A 648 -12.54 5.90 -27.04
C GLN A 648 -13.51 4.73 -26.90
N ARG A 649 -13.04 3.50 -27.07
CA ARG A 649 -13.88 2.30 -26.95
C ARG A 649 -14.32 2.06 -25.50
N LEU A 650 -13.45 2.32 -24.53
CA LEU A 650 -13.81 2.26 -23.11
C LEU A 650 -14.93 3.26 -22.79
N ALA A 651 -14.81 4.51 -23.24
CA ALA A 651 -15.83 5.53 -23.03
C ALA A 651 -17.16 5.17 -23.72
N GLU A 652 -17.11 4.63 -24.94
CA GLU A 652 -18.28 4.15 -25.67
C GLU A 652 -19.03 3.07 -24.88
N LEU A 653 -18.36 1.99 -24.48
CA LEU A 653 -18.98 0.87 -23.76
C LEU A 653 -19.51 1.30 -22.39
N THR A 654 -18.76 2.13 -21.67
CA THR A 654 -19.18 2.64 -20.36
C THR A 654 -20.41 3.55 -20.50
N SER A 655 -20.51 4.35 -21.57
CA SER A 655 -21.70 5.18 -21.85
C SER A 655 -22.94 4.36 -22.26
N GLN A 656 -22.73 3.17 -22.83
CA GLN A 656 -23.80 2.22 -23.16
C GLN A 656 -24.27 1.39 -21.96
N GLY A 657 -23.65 1.58 -20.80
CA GLY A 657 -23.96 0.82 -19.58
C GLY A 657 -23.35 -0.58 -19.52
N ILE A 658 -22.42 -0.89 -20.42
CA ILE A 658 -21.77 -2.20 -20.47
C ILE A 658 -20.57 -2.18 -19.50
N PRO A 659 -20.52 -3.07 -18.50
CA PRO A 659 -19.37 -3.14 -17.59
C PRO A 659 -18.12 -3.60 -18.34
N VAL A 660 -17.00 -2.92 -18.10
CA VAL A 660 -15.72 -3.19 -18.79
C VAL A 660 -14.63 -3.53 -17.78
N PHE A 661 -14.02 -4.69 -17.93
CA PHE A 661 -12.83 -5.07 -17.19
C PHE A 661 -11.59 -4.81 -18.03
N VAL A 662 -10.70 -3.93 -17.56
CA VAL A 662 -9.44 -3.58 -18.23
C VAL A 662 -8.27 -4.21 -17.48
N ASP A 663 -7.51 -5.04 -18.20
CA ASP A 663 -6.25 -5.64 -17.75
C ASP A 663 -5.06 -4.83 -18.30
N PHE A 664 -4.46 -4.00 -17.46
CA PHE A 664 -3.20 -3.31 -17.76
C PHE A 664 -2.03 -4.25 -17.47
N THR A 665 -1.47 -4.80 -18.55
CA THR A 665 -0.55 -5.95 -18.51
C THR A 665 0.69 -5.71 -19.35
N ALA A 666 1.69 -6.58 -19.21
CA ALA A 666 2.83 -6.64 -20.10
C ALA A 666 3.45 -8.04 -20.10
N LYS A 667 4.08 -8.45 -21.22
CA LYS A 667 4.80 -9.74 -21.30
C LYS A 667 5.99 -9.82 -20.35
N TRP A 668 6.65 -8.70 -20.11
CA TRP A 668 7.78 -8.60 -19.18
C TRP A 668 7.37 -8.53 -17.70
N CYS A 669 6.07 -8.37 -17.41
CA CYS A 669 5.52 -8.31 -16.07
C CYS A 669 5.18 -9.72 -15.56
N LEU A 670 6.01 -10.26 -14.67
CA LEU A 670 5.86 -11.63 -14.17
C LEU A 670 4.54 -11.84 -13.39
N ILE A 671 4.16 -10.87 -12.55
CA ILE A 671 2.91 -10.91 -11.79
C ILE A 671 1.70 -10.92 -12.74
N CYS A 672 1.76 -10.14 -13.83
CA CYS A 672 0.72 -10.13 -14.85
C CYS A 672 0.54 -11.51 -15.50
N GLN A 673 1.66 -12.19 -15.84
CA GLN A 673 1.60 -13.54 -16.42
C GLN A 673 1.04 -14.57 -15.43
N ALA A 674 1.31 -14.44 -14.14
CA ALA A 674 0.72 -15.29 -13.11
C ALA A 674 -0.79 -15.05 -12.98
N ASN A 675 -1.24 -13.79 -12.97
CA ASN A 675 -2.65 -13.43 -12.90
C ASN A 675 -3.44 -13.83 -14.16
N HIS A 676 -2.82 -13.84 -15.34
CA HIS A 676 -3.47 -14.38 -16.55
C HIS A 676 -3.89 -15.85 -16.38
N MET A 677 -3.19 -16.66 -15.58
CA MET A 677 -3.61 -18.03 -15.28
C MET A 677 -4.92 -18.08 -14.48
N ILE A 678 -5.16 -17.04 -13.65
CA ILE A 678 -6.37 -16.90 -12.82
C ILE A 678 -7.52 -16.35 -13.67
N LEU A 679 -7.27 -15.28 -14.43
CA LEU A 679 -8.22 -14.69 -15.36
C LEU A 679 -8.62 -15.66 -16.49
N GLY A 680 -7.70 -16.57 -16.82
CA GLY A 680 -7.86 -17.68 -17.76
C GLY A 680 -8.66 -18.88 -17.23
N GLY A 681 -8.99 -18.90 -15.93
CA GLY A 681 -9.68 -20.02 -15.29
C GLY A 681 -11.11 -20.16 -15.77
N ALA A 682 -11.59 -21.40 -15.94
CA ALA A 682 -12.93 -21.69 -16.45
C ALA A 682 -14.04 -21.00 -15.63
N ASP A 683 -13.94 -21.01 -14.31
CA ASP A 683 -14.94 -20.40 -13.41
C ASP A 683 -15.00 -18.88 -13.54
N VAL A 684 -13.82 -18.24 -13.63
CA VAL A 684 -13.69 -16.79 -13.78
C VAL A 684 -14.21 -16.36 -15.16
N HIS A 685 -13.89 -17.13 -16.22
CA HIS A 685 -14.39 -16.91 -17.56
C HIS A 685 -15.91 -17.07 -17.67
N ALA A 686 -16.48 -18.10 -17.05
CA ALA A 686 -17.92 -18.29 -16.99
C ALA A 686 -18.59 -17.08 -16.35
N GLN A 687 -18.02 -16.55 -15.26
CA GLN A 687 -18.56 -15.38 -14.59
C GLN A 687 -18.49 -14.10 -15.43
N PHE A 688 -17.39 -13.88 -16.17
CA PHE A 688 -17.30 -12.74 -17.10
C PHE A 688 -18.38 -12.80 -18.19
N ASN A 689 -18.63 -14.00 -18.74
CA ASN A 689 -19.65 -14.19 -19.79
C ASN A 689 -21.08 -14.07 -19.23
N GLU A 690 -21.35 -14.62 -18.05
CA GLU A 690 -22.66 -14.55 -17.38
C GLU A 690 -23.07 -13.10 -17.09
N GLN A 691 -22.12 -12.26 -16.68
CA GLN A 691 -22.35 -10.87 -16.30
C GLN A 691 -22.22 -9.89 -17.47
N GLY A 692 -22.02 -10.40 -18.71
CA GLY A 692 -21.90 -9.57 -19.90
C GLY A 692 -20.74 -8.56 -19.87
N VAL A 693 -19.67 -8.86 -19.12
CA VAL A 693 -18.55 -7.94 -18.93
C VAL A 693 -17.60 -8.01 -20.12
N VAL A 694 -17.39 -6.88 -20.78
CA VAL A 694 -16.41 -6.78 -21.87
C VAL A 694 -15.01 -6.75 -21.28
N ARG A 695 -14.14 -7.61 -21.82
CA ARG A 695 -12.76 -7.75 -21.36
C ARG A 695 -11.84 -7.00 -22.31
N MET A 696 -11.08 -6.04 -21.80
CA MET A 696 -10.11 -5.28 -22.55
C MET A 696 -8.70 -5.53 -22.04
N LYS A 697 -7.75 -5.59 -22.98
CA LYS A 697 -6.33 -5.75 -22.66
C LYS A 697 -5.56 -4.49 -23.06
N ALA A 698 -5.01 -3.82 -22.06
CA ALA A 698 -4.06 -2.72 -22.24
C ALA A 698 -2.63 -3.30 -22.19
N ASP A 699 -2.14 -3.74 -23.35
CA ASP A 699 -0.80 -4.36 -23.47
C ASP A 699 0.32 -3.32 -23.49
N TRP A 700 0.87 -3.04 -22.31
CA TRP A 700 1.98 -2.12 -22.07
C TRP A 700 3.37 -2.77 -22.25
N THR A 701 3.45 -3.83 -23.07
CA THR A 701 4.73 -4.44 -23.47
C THR A 701 5.59 -3.48 -24.29
N LYS A 702 4.94 -2.68 -25.14
CA LYS A 702 5.55 -1.56 -25.88
C LYS A 702 5.12 -0.24 -25.23
N LYS A 703 5.92 0.81 -25.41
CA LYS A 703 5.53 2.15 -24.96
C LYS A 703 4.28 2.61 -25.69
N ASP A 704 3.24 2.93 -24.93
CA ASP A 704 1.98 3.47 -25.42
C ASP A 704 1.57 4.66 -24.54
N ALA A 705 1.32 5.81 -25.17
CA ALA A 705 1.01 7.06 -24.47
C ALA A 705 -0.39 7.03 -23.83
N ALA A 706 -1.39 6.43 -24.49
CA ALA A 706 -2.75 6.36 -23.99
C ALA A 706 -2.84 5.46 -22.76
N ILE A 707 -2.17 4.30 -22.79
CA ILE A 707 -2.09 3.41 -21.63
C ILE A 707 -1.33 4.08 -20.47
N THR A 708 -0.27 4.82 -20.77
CA THR A 708 0.54 5.52 -19.76
C THR A 708 -0.27 6.62 -19.06
N GLU A 709 -1.05 7.39 -19.80
CA GLU A 709 -1.92 8.43 -19.25
C GLU A 709 -3.04 7.83 -18.38
N GLU A 710 -3.64 6.72 -18.82
CA GLU A 710 -4.67 6.04 -18.05
C GLU A 710 -4.13 5.47 -16.72
N LEU A 711 -2.94 4.84 -16.75
CA LEU A 711 -2.25 4.40 -15.52
C LEU A 711 -2.03 5.56 -14.53
N GLN A 712 -1.67 6.74 -15.04
CA GLN A 712 -1.42 7.93 -14.21
C GLN A 712 -2.67 8.45 -13.51
N LYS A 713 -3.86 8.34 -14.13
CA LYS A 713 -5.14 8.71 -13.47
C LYS A 713 -5.35 7.95 -12.17
N PHE A 714 -4.88 6.71 -12.09
CA PHE A 714 -4.94 5.87 -10.90
C PHE A 714 -3.74 6.02 -9.96
N GLY A 715 -2.86 7.02 -10.19
CA GLY A 715 -1.63 7.19 -9.43
C GLY A 715 -0.64 6.03 -9.60
N ARG A 716 -0.77 5.25 -10.69
CA ARG A 716 0.11 4.11 -11.00
C ARG A 716 1.10 4.50 -12.10
N HIS A 717 2.33 4.02 -11.94
CA HIS A 717 3.40 4.21 -12.93
C HIS A 717 3.95 2.88 -13.47
N SER A 718 3.30 1.76 -13.16
CA SER A 718 3.70 0.42 -13.57
C SER A 718 2.49 -0.51 -13.65
N VAL A 719 2.63 -1.58 -14.44
CA VAL A 719 1.72 -2.74 -14.43
C VAL A 719 2.15 -3.76 -13.36
N PRO A 720 1.26 -4.63 -12.84
CA PRO A 720 -0.14 -4.79 -13.20
C PRO A 720 -1.07 -3.74 -12.59
N LEU A 721 -2.12 -3.39 -13.32
CA LEU A 721 -3.31 -2.72 -12.82
C LEU A 721 -4.54 -3.41 -13.42
N TYR A 722 -5.56 -3.67 -12.61
CA TYR A 722 -6.80 -4.28 -13.06
C TYR A 722 -7.95 -3.40 -12.58
N VAL A 723 -8.78 -2.97 -13.51
CA VAL A 723 -9.86 -2.01 -13.24
C VAL A 723 -11.17 -2.53 -13.82
N LEU A 724 -12.22 -2.48 -13.03
CA LEU A 724 -13.59 -2.73 -13.47
C LEU A 724 -14.33 -1.39 -13.54
N TYR A 725 -14.72 -0.99 -14.75
CA TYR A 725 -15.53 0.17 -15.04
C TYR A 725 -17.00 -0.22 -15.06
N GLN A 726 -17.83 0.59 -14.42
CA GLN A 726 -19.29 0.46 -14.38
C GLN A 726 -19.91 1.84 -14.64
N GLN A 727 -21.16 1.87 -15.11
CA GLN A 727 -21.87 3.11 -15.39
C GLN A 727 -22.12 3.89 -14.10
N GLU A 728 -21.78 5.19 -14.10
CA GLU A 728 -22.06 6.15 -13.00
C GLU A 728 -21.48 5.79 -11.61
N GLN A 729 -20.55 4.83 -11.54
CA GLN A 729 -19.81 4.48 -10.33
C GLN A 729 -18.31 4.70 -10.53
N GLU A 730 -17.58 5.01 -9.45
CA GLU A 730 -16.13 5.08 -9.52
C GLU A 730 -15.55 3.70 -9.90
N PRO A 731 -14.56 3.67 -10.81
CA PRO A 731 -13.95 2.42 -11.26
C PRO A 731 -13.32 1.65 -10.11
N PHE A 732 -13.69 0.37 -9.97
CA PHE A 732 -13.15 -0.49 -8.92
C PHE A 732 -11.75 -0.99 -9.29
N ILE A 733 -10.78 -0.78 -8.41
CA ILE A 733 -9.38 -1.18 -8.60
C ILE A 733 -9.11 -2.47 -7.83
N PHE A 734 -8.69 -3.53 -8.54
CA PHE A 734 -8.29 -4.77 -7.87
C PHE A 734 -6.86 -4.69 -7.32
N PRO A 735 -6.52 -5.52 -6.31
CA PRO A 735 -5.15 -5.71 -5.88
C PRO A 735 -4.26 -6.29 -6.99
N GLN A 736 -2.94 -6.09 -6.86
CA GLN A 736 -1.95 -6.56 -7.85
C GLN A 736 -1.86 -8.08 -7.96
N LEU A 737 -2.19 -8.80 -6.89
CA LEU A 737 -2.28 -10.26 -6.88
C LEU A 737 -3.77 -10.61 -6.87
N LEU A 738 -4.21 -11.29 -7.93
CA LEU A 738 -5.60 -11.71 -8.05
C LEU A 738 -5.80 -13.08 -7.39
N THR A 739 -7.02 -13.34 -6.94
CA THR A 739 -7.48 -14.68 -6.58
C THR A 739 -8.79 -14.97 -7.31
N PRO A 740 -9.10 -16.24 -7.65
CA PRO A 740 -10.33 -16.58 -8.35
C PRO A 740 -11.58 -16.09 -7.61
N SER A 741 -11.62 -16.29 -6.29
CA SER A 741 -12.74 -15.89 -5.43
C SER A 741 -12.96 -14.38 -5.42
N LEU A 742 -11.90 -13.58 -5.34
CA LEU A 742 -11.99 -12.12 -5.37
C LEU A 742 -12.59 -11.63 -6.68
N VAL A 743 -12.10 -12.15 -7.81
CA VAL A 743 -12.58 -11.76 -9.14
C VAL A 743 -14.05 -12.17 -9.31
N ILE A 744 -14.38 -13.43 -9.02
CA ILE A 744 -15.76 -13.95 -9.16
C ILE A 744 -16.73 -13.18 -8.26
N ASN A 745 -16.40 -12.95 -6.99
CA ASN A 745 -17.29 -12.25 -6.05
C ASN A 745 -17.56 -10.81 -6.49
N LYS A 746 -16.56 -10.11 -7.05
CA LYS A 746 -16.76 -8.77 -7.59
C LYS A 746 -17.54 -8.75 -8.89
N LEU A 747 -17.32 -9.72 -9.78
CA LEU A 747 -18.13 -9.85 -11.00
C LEU A 747 -19.60 -10.17 -10.68
N LYS A 748 -19.89 -10.99 -9.66
CA LYS A 748 -21.26 -11.27 -9.21
C LYS A 748 -21.97 -10.07 -8.58
N ALA A 749 -21.23 -9.07 -8.12
CA ALA A 749 -21.77 -7.85 -7.54
C ALA A 749 -22.19 -6.81 -8.62
N ILE A 750 -21.86 -7.06 -9.89
CA ILE A 750 -22.34 -6.28 -11.04
C ILE A 750 -23.83 -6.58 -11.19
N LYS A 751 -24.68 -5.54 -11.23
CA LYS A 751 -26.14 -5.64 -11.36
C LYS A 751 -26.60 -5.26 -12.75
#